data_AF-A0A0W8D7P5-F1
#
_entry.id   AF-A0A0W8D7P5-F1
#
_cell.length_a   1.000
_cell.length_b   1.000
_cell.length_c   1.000
_cell.angle_alpha   90.00
_cell.angle_beta   90.00
_cell.angle_gamma   90.00
#
_symmetry.space_group_name_H-M   'P 1'
#
loop_
_entity.id
_entity.type
_entity.pdbx_description
1 polymer ?
#
loop_
_entity_poly.entity_id
_entity_poly.type
_entity_poly.pdbx_seq_one_letter_code
_entity_poly.pdbx_strand_id
1 'polypeptide(L)'
;MRLARVNAAPASVLQRRWMSSEGMNNVPFETDENMTKLLAELDTYRETGKWRQALKLLDRVDKDDALPALDPAMYERAIAACARMGKVEVLPGLLNNMLVDDLTPTSATMDFIIQAYLAKEHWGLIVQLASEATALGVQLSPAAFHAIMEACGQVKDADSTLSIMNQLSEAGMELTADHYAAAIRAAGMGKRPDTAMALFVQMEEQDGLKDNGEAFSQLIRAQVLNGELEQALQSFATVSQRGVTLDEPIYTCTIDSLVSNGKHWQATRLFEQMLEGGEKHPSVFCLGRAMLAYTGANRSQHAWACWNKIIEINEPNPVPMKYNKMLQGLTHVRDTQLAVKVFDHIQTLFEPGQIHQGAYTTAIRAHGRLGNTQRAVDLFDEYVESCKDTRRVSRFVGIYLALFNALSRDTVRDPALNTRDAKRAWRIMSVNVPVVLPPAYASLAGVFASTGEMETLEELIEHAERSWGASSDVMQQEEVDEDGDELEAVAVFEGEEADLGSDNDVLLFNGVISGLCKARDDQTANIEAYLDMMVSRGLPITDSIVRATTDACIRFENWELMRNLMKMLDVDALQNSEVCTGDTVSKLLDAGKWSLGREWLMFCHRHGLHPPVRRKMELLREMRENKSKEWRIAYSLATETMSFRRLVQNNVDSVADAAEVCRNADRMDLVIKLFDAAAGHSSLRFFRNHQRQVQAGREASQPLKLNVEPVVVPLSLYKNAILALLRQPKTDAVDVDDSWRMNKAERICRQMLEVHGKHLDGEALSMAISIKATAGDHDDVGALYESMRALGLEPNSYAQNAAIIAFSRQRRTDQVLAIRDELMSNRDEDGQIKTVESNVARSLLLSLALAHEDNALHDAVQNLPGCTMEMALDVLMNTNRSTDAVEFFNESASSKTFESLFHQLCQSGNPVLGATLLLKHSRLHGLNQVHPNRVIRVTNALIEKGNLIEAEKLLQMYVDGTNGVSLKQMPPYFQQHTMEMLLFIYGEFGHFDAMRSLFEKELLAFPLEVAHYEAAMEYCAESRDELAGAVASLKLFELLRTHGFIRPSGYTYLLTLQSCLRLERLEPANASAVKSTGQIILDDVREHGFQDGVVEELAKQVTSAIERVQVKNKKIIRRINKEGESTDSSVLSAEELARIALFCHRHGMPMTTALVNDLLKLHQHLPTVISNELAFVKRSLEEGLGVVAAPGSSIPSKRVVKTKKTVTSKTKRVPASFAPKSGLRRPRSKSYEAAVRAATDARWGVVLEPIATDKD
;
A
#
# COMPACT_ATOMS: atom_id res chain seq x y z
N MET A 1 78.93 66.92 -3.91
CA MET A 1 79.96 67.10 -4.96
C MET A 1 80.23 65.80 -5.71
N ARG A 2 80.99 64.80 -5.22
CA ARG A 2 81.25 63.57 -6.02
C ARG A 2 80.00 62.81 -6.49
N LEU A 3 78.91 62.79 -5.70
CA LEU A 3 77.57 62.25 -6.07
C LEU A 3 76.91 62.89 -7.33
N ALA A 4 77.58 63.82 -8.03
CA ALA A 4 77.06 64.45 -9.25
C ALA A 4 77.60 63.85 -10.57
N ARG A 5 78.53 62.87 -10.56
CA ARG A 5 79.01 62.16 -11.77
C ARG A 5 77.97 61.19 -12.40
N VAL A 6 76.68 61.28 -12.02
CA VAL A 6 75.69 60.19 -12.17
C VAL A 6 75.01 60.08 -13.55
N ASN A 7 75.03 61.14 -14.38
CA ASN A 7 74.24 61.15 -15.61
C ASN A 7 75.05 60.90 -16.90
N ALA A 8 74.53 59.97 -17.71
CA ALA A 8 74.86 59.66 -19.12
C ALA A 8 76.10 58.80 -19.44
N ALA A 9 75.97 57.48 -19.26
CA ALA A 9 76.63 56.47 -20.09
C ALA A 9 75.70 55.24 -20.29
N PRO A 10 75.45 54.76 -21.53
CA PRO A 10 74.69 53.53 -21.76
C PRO A 10 75.56 52.27 -21.57
N ALA A 11 74.94 51.18 -21.08
CA ALA A 11 75.63 49.93 -20.73
C ALA A 11 76.43 49.26 -21.88
N SER A 12 76.17 49.64 -23.14
CA SER A 12 76.80 49.07 -24.34
C SER A 12 78.29 49.41 -24.54
N VAL A 13 78.92 50.18 -23.64
CA VAL A 13 80.32 50.64 -23.78
C VAL A 13 81.31 49.75 -23.02
N LEU A 14 80.96 49.27 -21.83
CA LEU A 14 81.87 48.50 -20.96
C LEU A 14 82.28 47.14 -21.57
N GLN A 15 81.37 46.50 -22.29
CA GLN A 15 81.53 45.13 -22.80
C GLN A 15 82.53 44.98 -23.97
N ARG A 16 83.20 46.06 -24.42
CA ARG A 16 84.08 46.07 -25.61
C ARG A 16 85.58 46.27 -25.35
N ARG A 17 86.05 46.29 -24.08
CA ARG A 17 87.47 46.55 -23.76
C ARG A 17 88.25 45.41 -23.08
N TRP A 18 87.61 44.27 -22.82
CA TRP A 18 88.18 43.15 -22.06
C TRP A 18 88.69 41.98 -22.94
N MET A 19 89.37 42.29 -24.06
CA MET A 19 90.05 41.29 -24.90
C MET A 19 91.40 41.78 -25.47
N SER A 20 92.19 42.59 -24.74
CA SER A 20 93.58 42.89 -25.13
C SER A 20 94.44 43.51 -24.01
N SER A 21 95.02 42.68 -23.14
CA SER A 21 96.21 43.07 -22.35
C SER A 21 96.92 41.86 -21.72
N GLU A 22 97.44 40.93 -22.54
CA GLU A 22 98.53 40.09 -22.07
C GLU A 22 99.80 40.94 -21.94
N GLY A 23 100.42 40.90 -20.75
CA GLY A 23 101.80 41.34 -20.53
C GLY A 23 102.02 42.83 -20.21
N MET A 24 102.25 43.12 -18.93
CA MET A 24 103.53 43.68 -18.50
C MET A 24 103.87 43.30 -17.06
N ASN A 25 105.17 43.24 -16.75
CA ASN A 25 105.72 42.47 -15.63
C ASN A 25 105.61 43.16 -14.26
N ASN A 26 105.70 42.33 -13.21
CA ASN A 26 106.08 42.70 -11.84
C ASN A 26 107.17 43.79 -11.77
N VAL A 27 106.95 44.78 -10.90
CA VAL A 27 107.99 45.58 -10.24
C VAL A 27 107.67 45.59 -8.74
N PRO A 28 108.66 45.43 -7.83
CA PRO A 28 108.39 45.40 -6.39
C PRO A 28 107.91 46.76 -5.85
N PHE A 29 106.96 46.74 -4.91
CA PHE A 29 106.46 47.93 -4.22
C PHE A 29 107.49 48.48 -3.23
N GLU A 30 107.83 49.76 -3.34
CA GLU A 30 108.25 50.55 -2.18
C GLU A 30 106.98 50.98 -1.43
N THR A 31 106.85 50.62 -0.15
CA THR A 31 105.66 50.96 0.64
C THR A 31 105.73 52.40 1.13
N ASP A 32 104.96 53.28 0.49
CA ASP A 32 104.90 54.70 0.83
C ASP A 32 104.46 54.92 2.29
N GLU A 33 105.32 55.57 3.08
CA GLU A 33 105.08 55.84 4.51
C GLU A 33 103.89 56.80 4.74
N ASN A 34 103.35 57.41 3.69
CA ASN A 34 102.13 58.20 3.74
C ASN A 34 100.87 57.32 3.56
N MET A 35 100.91 56.30 2.70
CA MET A 35 99.78 55.40 2.45
C MET A 35 99.43 54.60 3.72
N THR A 36 100.44 54.09 4.44
CA THR A 36 100.23 53.35 5.69
C THR A 36 99.60 54.20 6.80
N LYS A 37 99.98 55.48 6.90
CA LYS A 37 99.36 56.44 7.84
C LYS A 37 97.91 56.75 7.47
N LEU A 38 97.60 56.94 6.18
CA LEU A 38 96.23 57.17 5.70
C LEU A 38 95.31 55.96 5.96
N LEU A 39 95.80 54.74 5.70
CA LEU A 39 95.07 53.50 6.00
C LEU A 39 94.84 53.33 7.50
N ALA A 40 95.83 53.65 8.35
CA ALA A 40 95.66 53.65 9.80
C ALA A 40 94.65 54.69 10.28
N GLU A 41 94.66 55.92 9.74
CA GLU A 41 93.65 56.95 10.07
C GLU A 41 92.24 56.47 9.70
N LEU A 42 92.08 55.89 8.50
CA LEU A 42 90.83 55.27 8.05
C LEU A 42 90.40 54.08 8.92
N ASP A 43 91.32 53.25 9.40
CA ASP A 43 91.01 52.18 10.36
C ASP A 43 90.50 52.74 11.70
N THR A 44 91.07 53.83 12.22
CA THR A 44 90.51 54.48 13.42
C THR A 44 89.12 55.07 13.16
N TYR A 45 88.84 55.60 11.96
CA TYR A 45 87.50 56.07 11.59
C TYR A 45 86.49 54.94 11.38
N ARG A 46 86.94 53.78 10.89
CA ARG A 46 86.16 52.54 10.80
C ARG A 46 85.78 52.04 12.19
N GLU A 47 86.74 51.94 13.10
CA GLU A 47 86.52 51.49 14.48
C GLU A 47 85.67 52.45 15.29
N THR A 48 85.89 53.76 15.16
CA THR A 48 85.13 54.79 15.90
C THR A 48 83.83 55.26 15.19
N GLY A 49 83.44 54.63 14.07
CA GLY A 49 82.21 54.96 13.34
C GLY A 49 82.15 56.37 12.73
N LYS A 50 83.30 57.04 12.55
CA LYS A 50 83.36 58.45 12.11
C LYS A 50 83.30 58.58 10.60
N TRP A 51 82.24 58.04 9.99
CA TRP A 51 82.00 58.02 8.54
C TRP A 51 82.23 59.39 7.86
N ARG A 52 81.74 60.50 8.43
CA ARG A 52 81.95 61.86 7.90
C ARG A 52 83.42 62.30 7.83
N GLN A 53 84.31 61.71 8.63
CA GLN A 53 85.75 62.00 8.60
C GLN A 53 86.46 61.10 7.59
N ALA A 54 86.12 59.81 7.52
CA ALA A 54 86.60 58.91 6.46
C ALA A 54 86.26 59.44 5.05
N LEU A 55 85.01 59.90 4.84
CA LEU A 55 84.59 60.51 3.56
C LEU A 55 85.34 61.81 3.25
N LYS A 56 85.66 62.62 4.26
CA LYS A 56 86.50 63.82 4.07
C LYS A 56 87.96 63.49 3.76
N LEU A 57 88.46 62.34 4.22
CA LEU A 57 89.80 61.88 3.91
C LEU A 57 89.87 61.39 2.45
N LEU A 58 88.90 60.58 1.99
CA LEU A 58 88.75 60.25 0.56
C LEU A 58 88.52 61.48 -0.32
N ASP A 59 87.79 62.50 0.17
CA ASP A 59 87.57 63.77 -0.55
C ASP A 59 88.83 64.62 -0.66
N ARG A 60 89.81 64.44 0.24
CA ARG A 60 91.15 65.07 0.18
C ARG A 60 92.10 64.32 -0.73
N VAL A 61 92.13 62.98 -0.68
CA VAL A 61 93.11 62.16 -1.43
C VAL A 61 93.00 62.34 -2.95
N ASP A 62 91.78 62.33 -3.55
CA ASP A 62 91.60 62.60 -5.01
C ASP A 62 91.67 64.10 -5.40
N LYS A 63 91.99 65.01 -4.46
CA LYS A 63 92.14 66.46 -4.75
C LYS A 63 93.55 67.01 -4.54
N ASP A 64 94.47 66.18 -4.07
CA ASP A 64 95.79 66.58 -3.65
C ASP A 64 96.80 65.65 -4.32
N ASP A 65 97.30 66.05 -5.49
CA ASP A 65 98.21 65.27 -6.35
C ASP A 65 99.55 64.90 -5.63
N ALA A 66 99.78 65.44 -4.42
CA ALA A 66 100.90 65.08 -3.55
C ALA A 66 100.59 63.94 -2.54
N LEU A 67 99.36 63.40 -2.54
CA LEU A 67 98.97 62.22 -1.77
C LEU A 67 98.98 60.96 -2.67
N PRO A 68 99.20 59.76 -2.09
CA PRO A 68 99.13 58.52 -2.86
C PRO A 68 97.72 58.31 -3.44
N ALA A 69 97.66 57.71 -4.63
CA ALA A 69 96.42 57.44 -5.34
C ALA A 69 95.41 56.63 -4.50
N LEU A 70 94.12 56.78 -4.82
CA LEU A 70 93.05 56.01 -4.18
C LEU A 70 93.26 54.51 -4.41
N ASP A 71 93.19 53.75 -3.31
CA ASP A 71 93.42 52.31 -3.25
C ASP A 71 92.16 51.58 -2.75
N PRO A 72 91.87 50.35 -3.20
CA PRO A 72 90.69 49.61 -2.75
C PRO A 72 90.56 49.48 -1.24
N ALA A 73 91.68 49.33 -0.53
CA ALA A 73 91.70 49.21 0.94
C ALA A 73 91.32 50.52 1.65
N MET A 74 91.41 51.67 0.98
CA MET A 74 90.89 52.95 1.49
C MET A 74 89.37 53.07 1.32
N TYR A 75 88.85 52.69 0.13
CA TYR A 75 87.41 52.66 -0.13
C TYR A 75 86.70 51.67 0.80
N GLU A 76 87.23 50.46 0.96
CA GLU A 76 86.69 49.41 1.84
C GLU A 76 86.56 49.91 3.29
N ARG A 77 87.58 50.59 3.84
CA ARG A 77 87.55 51.15 5.21
C ARG A 77 86.50 52.24 5.38
N ALA A 78 86.34 53.12 4.40
CA ALA A 78 85.32 54.17 4.43
C ALA A 78 83.90 53.61 4.28
N ILE A 79 83.71 52.59 3.43
CA ILE A 79 82.46 51.85 3.26
C ILE A 79 82.11 51.13 4.56
N ALA A 80 83.04 50.42 5.19
CA ALA A 80 82.87 49.79 6.50
C ALA A 80 82.49 50.80 7.61
N ALA A 81 83.08 52.01 7.60
CA ALA A 81 82.74 53.09 8.52
C ALA A 81 81.31 53.62 8.32
N CYS A 82 80.83 53.68 7.07
CA CYS A 82 79.46 54.08 6.73
C CYS A 82 78.44 52.98 7.08
N ALA A 83 78.76 51.74 6.72
CA ALA A 83 77.98 50.54 7.00
C ALA A 83 77.70 50.36 8.50
N ARG A 84 78.75 50.42 9.33
CA ARG A 84 78.66 50.30 10.80
C ARG A 84 77.75 51.34 11.46
N MET A 85 77.51 52.48 10.81
CA MET A 85 76.62 53.54 11.29
C MET A 85 75.26 53.55 10.58
N GLY A 86 74.93 52.51 9.81
CA GLY A 86 73.67 52.39 9.07
C GLY A 86 73.45 53.49 8.03
N LYS A 87 74.52 54.04 7.44
CA LYS A 87 74.46 55.13 6.45
C LYS A 87 74.30 54.61 5.02
N VAL A 88 73.26 53.81 4.84
CA VAL A 88 72.89 53.09 3.61
C VAL A 88 72.77 53.99 2.38
N GLU A 89 72.20 55.19 2.53
CA GLU A 89 72.04 56.22 1.49
C GLU A 89 73.32 56.56 0.71
N VAL A 90 74.49 56.42 1.35
CA VAL A 90 75.78 56.84 0.79
C VAL A 90 76.52 55.70 0.08
N LEU A 91 76.17 54.45 0.38
CA LEU A 91 76.92 53.27 -0.07
C LEU A 91 76.93 53.07 -1.60
N PRO A 92 75.80 53.21 -2.35
CA PRO A 92 75.83 53.13 -3.81
C PRO A 92 76.73 54.18 -4.45
N GLY A 93 76.80 55.38 -3.85
CA GLY A 93 77.66 56.45 -4.32
C GLY A 93 79.15 56.17 -4.12
N LEU A 94 79.52 55.39 -3.09
CA LEU A 94 80.92 55.00 -2.84
C LEU A 94 81.35 53.87 -3.78
N LEU A 95 80.49 52.86 -3.97
CA LEU A 95 80.74 51.78 -4.92
C LEU A 95 80.88 52.31 -6.35
N ASN A 96 79.99 53.22 -6.78
CA ASN A 96 80.10 53.85 -8.10
C ASN A 96 81.33 54.75 -8.26
N ASN A 97 81.78 55.47 -7.21
CA ASN A 97 83.04 56.21 -7.31
C ASN A 97 84.22 55.24 -7.47
N MET A 98 84.28 54.16 -6.69
CA MET A 98 85.31 53.13 -6.78
C MET A 98 85.41 52.53 -8.20
N LEU A 99 84.26 52.23 -8.82
CA LEU A 99 84.19 51.74 -10.21
C LEU A 99 84.57 52.80 -11.26
N VAL A 100 84.29 54.09 -11.01
CA VAL A 100 84.67 55.21 -11.89
C VAL A 100 86.16 55.54 -11.79
N ASP A 101 86.79 55.22 -10.65
CA ASP A 101 88.22 55.39 -10.41
C ASP A 101 89.04 54.13 -10.88
N ASP A 102 88.44 53.28 -11.74
CA ASP A 102 88.99 52.02 -12.30
C ASP A 102 89.41 50.96 -11.24
N LEU A 103 88.85 51.00 -10.02
CA LEU A 103 89.15 50.07 -8.93
C LEU A 103 88.14 48.91 -8.81
N THR A 104 88.63 47.68 -8.66
CA THR A 104 87.80 46.47 -8.48
C THR A 104 87.28 46.32 -7.05
N PRO A 105 85.95 46.20 -6.82
CA PRO A 105 85.40 45.95 -5.48
C PRO A 105 85.88 44.63 -4.87
N THR A 106 86.22 44.64 -3.58
CA THR A 106 86.60 43.42 -2.83
C THR A 106 85.36 42.67 -2.32
N SER A 107 85.51 41.38 -2.02
CA SER A 107 84.47 40.58 -1.35
C SER A 107 83.97 41.27 -0.07
N ALA A 108 84.90 41.73 0.77
CA ALA A 108 84.60 42.48 1.99
C ALA A 108 83.88 43.82 1.72
N THR A 109 84.19 44.51 0.62
CA THR A 109 83.47 45.73 0.21
C THR A 109 81.99 45.44 -0.01
N MET A 110 81.65 44.33 -0.67
CA MET A 110 80.26 43.91 -0.85
C MET A 110 79.62 43.44 0.46
N ASP A 111 80.33 42.64 1.26
CA ASP A 111 79.85 42.17 2.58
C ASP A 111 79.40 43.32 3.49
N PHE A 112 80.21 44.38 3.60
CA PHE A 112 79.88 45.54 4.43
C PHE A 112 78.62 46.28 3.95
N ILE A 113 78.38 46.35 2.63
CA ILE A 113 77.19 46.99 2.08
C ILE A 113 75.95 46.11 2.30
N ILE A 114 76.05 44.81 2.05
CA ILE A 114 74.97 43.84 2.27
C ILE A 114 74.54 43.82 3.74
N GLN A 115 75.49 43.73 4.68
CA GLN A 115 75.19 43.77 6.12
C GLN A 115 74.53 45.10 6.55
N ALA A 116 74.88 46.22 5.93
CA ALA A 116 74.28 47.52 6.23
C ALA A 116 72.84 47.65 5.72
N TYR A 117 72.53 47.09 4.55
CA TYR A 117 71.16 47.01 4.04
C TYR A 117 70.33 45.99 4.81
N LEU A 118 70.91 44.86 5.24
CA LEU A 118 70.25 43.83 6.04
C LEU A 118 69.81 44.39 7.41
N ALA A 119 70.73 45.08 8.11
CA ALA A 119 70.44 45.80 9.36
C ALA A 119 69.50 47.03 9.20
N LYS A 120 68.93 47.21 8.00
CA LYS A 120 67.91 48.21 7.65
C LYS A 120 66.73 47.63 6.86
N GLU A 121 66.64 46.31 6.68
CA GLU A 121 65.55 45.65 5.95
C GLU A 121 65.37 46.17 4.51
N HIS A 122 66.45 46.65 3.86
CA HIS A 122 66.43 47.18 2.49
C HIS A 122 66.54 46.05 1.45
N TRP A 123 65.62 45.08 1.54
CA TRP A 123 65.69 43.78 0.83
C TRP A 123 65.96 43.90 -0.68
N GLY A 124 65.27 44.80 -1.38
CA GLY A 124 65.46 45.00 -2.83
C GLY A 124 66.85 45.49 -3.22
N LEU A 125 67.51 46.30 -2.38
CA LEU A 125 68.88 46.77 -2.64
C LEU A 125 69.92 45.65 -2.44
N ILE A 126 69.65 44.69 -1.55
CA ILE A 126 70.52 43.52 -1.34
C ILE A 126 70.54 42.65 -2.60
N VAL A 127 69.37 42.37 -3.17
CA VAL A 127 69.23 41.56 -4.40
C VAL A 127 69.88 42.28 -5.60
N GLN A 128 69.67 43.59 -5.74
CA GLN A 128 70.34 44.39 -6.78
C GLN A 128 71.86 44.34 -6.64
N LEU A 129 72.41 44.60 -5.44
CA LEU A 129 73.85 44.56 -5.21
C LEU A 129 74.47 43.17 -5.45
N ALA A 130 73.74 42.09 -5.17
CA ALA A 130 74.16 40.73 -5.50
C ALA A 130 74.30 40.51 -7.02
N SER A 131 73.36 41.04 -7.81
CA SER A 131 73.42 40.99 -9.27
C SER A 131 74.58 41.84 -9.83
N GLU A 132 74.87 42.99 -9.20
CA GLU A 132 76.03 43.83 -9.56
C GLU A 132 77.36 43.14 -9.21
N ALA A 133 77.48 42.55 -8.02
CA ALA A 133 78.68 41.84 -7.59
C ALA A 133 79.02 40.65 -8.49
N THR A 134 78.01 39.87 -8.88
CA THR A 134 78.17 38.71 -9.76
C THR A 134 78.45 39.11 -11.21
N ALA A 135 77.82 40.19 -11.72
CA ALA A 135 78.16 40.78 -13.02
C ALA A 135 79.59 41.35 -13.07
N LEU A 136 80.14 41.79 -11.93
CA LEU A 136 81.53 42.23 -11.77
C LEU A 136 82.52 41.07 -11.50
N GLY A 137 82.05 39.83 -11.38
CA GLY A 137 82.89 38.65 -11.10
C GLY A 137 83.45 38.58 -9.67
N VAL A 138 82.89 39.34 -8.73
CA VAL A 138 83.34 39.36 -7.33
C VAL A 138 82.77 38.16 -6.58
N GLN A 139 83.63 37.31 -6.00
CA GLN A 139 83.18 36.23 -5.11
C GLN A 139 82.61 36.82 -3.81
N LEU A 140 81.32 36.60 -3.57
CA LEU A 140 80.63 36.97 -2.33
C LEU A 140 80.98 36.00 -1.19
N SER A 141 80.93 36.47 0.06
CA SER A 141 81.13 35.59 1.22
C SER A 141 79.88 34.73 1.50
N PRO A 142 80.00 33.61 2.23
CA PRO A 142 78.85 32.86 2.73
C PRO A 142 77.88 33.69 3.58
N ALA A 143 78.37 34.71 4.29
CA ALA A 143 77.55 35.62 5.07
C ALA A 143 76.74 36.58 4.19
N ALA A 144 77.33 37.07 3.09
CA ALA A 144 76.60 37.81 2.06
C ALA A 144 75.54 36.93 1.40
N PHE A 145 75.88 35.71 0.98
CA PHE A 145 74.93 34.79 0.37
C PHE A 145 73.72 34.49 1.27
N HIS A 146 73.93 34.24 2.57
CA HIS A 146 72.82 34.02 3.51
C HIS A 146 71.91 35.26 3.64
N ALA A 147 72.50 36.45 3.78
CA ALA A 147 71.77 37.72 3.82
C ALA A 147 71.01 38.02 2.51
N ILE A 148 71.55 37.59 1.37
CA ILE A 148 70.89 37.68 0.06
C ILE A 148 69.71 36.71 -0.02
N MET A 149 69.85 35.46 0.46
CA MET A 149 68.74 34.50 0.50
C MET A 149 67.61 34.94 1.44
N GLU A 150 67.94 35.53 2.59
CA GLU A 150 66.95 36.14 3.49
C GLU A 150 66.20 37.29 2.77
N ALA A 151 66.93 38.18 2.09
CA ALA A 151 66.32 39.26 1.30
C ALA A 151 65.45 38.75 0.15
N CYS A 152 65.90 37.73 -0.58
CA CYS A 152 65.13 37.07 -1.63
C CYS A 152 63.80 36.53 -1.08
N GLY A 153 63.81 35.90 0.09
CA GLY A 153 62.59 35.39 0.76
C GLY A 153 61.57 36.47 1.19
N GLN A 154 61.95 37.75 1.18
CA GLN A 154 61.06 38.89 1.47
C GLN A 154 60.64 39.68 0.22
N VAL A 155 61.27 39.44 -0.93
CA VAL A 155 60.97 40.10 -2.21
C VAL A 155 60.08 39.18 -3.05
N LYS A 156 59.14 39.74 -3.82
CA LYS A 156 58.23 38.97 -4.70
C LYS A 156 58.90 38.49 -6.01
N ASP A 157 60.20 38.20 -5.98
CA ASP A 157 61.03 37.92 -7.16
C ASP A 157 61.64 36.52 -7.08
N ALA A 158 60.95 35.58 -7.72
CA ALA A 158 61.43 34.20 -7.85
C ALA A 158 62.61 34.06 -8.83
N ASP A 159 62.74 34.94 -9.84
CA ASP A 159 63.76 34.80 -10.89
C ASP A 159 65.15 35.16 -10.36
N SER A 160 65.28 36.28 -9.64
CA SER A 160 66.53 36.63 -8.97
C SER A 160 66.93 35.55 -7.95
N THR A 161 65.96 35.05 -7.16
CA THR A 161 66.20 34.01 -6.15
C THR A 161 66.74 32.72 -6.78
N LEU A 162 66.12 32.25 -7.87
CA LEU A 162 66.58 31.07 -8.61
C LEU A 162 67.96 31.28 -9.25
N SER A 163 68.23 32.47 -9.79
CA SER A 163 69.55 32.79 -10.35
C SER A 163 70.65 32.74 -9.30
N ILE A 164 70.37 33.21 -8.07
CA ILE A 164 71.32 33.20 -6.96
C ILE A 164 71.54 31.79 -6.41
N MET A 165 70.50 30.95 -6.36
CA MET A 165 70.65 29.52 -6.02
C MET A 165 71.51 28.76 -7.03
N ASN A 166 71.34 29.03 -8.33
CA ASN A 166 72.17 28.42 -9.37
C ASN A 166 73.64 28.84 -9.20
N GLN A 167 73.90 30.14 -8.99
CA GLN A 167 75.26 30.66 -8.73
C GLN A 167 75.90 30.07 -7.47
N LEU A 168 75.12 29.81 -6.41
CA LEU A 168 75.59 29.10 -5.22
C LEU A 168 76.06 27.68 -5.54
N SER A 169 75.31 26.95 -6.37
CA SER A 169 75.69 25.61 -6.82
C SER A 169 76.90 25.61 -7.77
N GLU A 170 77.01 26.59 -8.67
CA GLU A 170 78.17 26.79 -9.55
C GLU A 170 79.43 27.17 -8.78
N ALA A 171 79.30 27.91 -7.67
CA ALA A 171 80.37 28.19 -6.72
C ALA A 171 80.78 26.98 -5.87
N GLY A 172 80.09 25.84 -6.00
CA GLY A 172 80.38 24.61 -5.26
C GLY A 172 79.96 24.64 -3.79
N MET A 173 79.01 25.50 -3.41
CA MET A 173 78.47 25.53 -2.05
C MET A 173 77.21 24.67 -1.93
N GLU A 174 77.17 23.81 -0.92
CA GLU A 174 76.03 22.95 -0.64
C GLU A 174 74.80 23.80 -0.23
N LEU A 175 73.66 23.59 -0.89
CA LEU A 175 72.41 24.26 -0.54
C LEU A 175 71.84 23.64 0.73
N THR A 176 71.31 24.47 1.63
CA THR A 176 70.63 24.02 2.85
C THR A 176 69.11 24.04 2.66
N ALA A 177 68.38 23.34 3.52
CA ALA A 177 66.92 23.37 3.52
C ALA A 177 66.36 24.79 3.77
N ASP A 178 67.11 25.66 4.46
CA ASP A 178 66.73 27.06 4.68
C ASP A 178 66.81 27.88 3.38
N HIS A 179 67.81 27.61 2.52
CA HIS A 179 67.92 28.21 1.19
C HIS A 179 66.73 27.80 0.31
N TYR A 180 66.34 26.51 0.35
CA TYR A 180 65.13 26.04 -0.33
C TYR A 180 63.86 26.66 0.23
N ALA A 181 63.69 26.74 1.56
CA ALA A 181 62.51 27.35 2.17
C ALA A 181 62.36 28.84 1.81
N ALA A 182 63.45 29.60 1.77
CA ALA A 182 63.46 30.99 1.31
C ALA A 182 63.04 31.13 -0.16
N ALA A 183 63.51 30.22 -1.04
CA ALA A 183 63.15 30.22 -2.45
C ALA A 183 61.71 29.77 -2.71
N ILE A 184 61.21 28.77 -1.99
CA ILE A 184 59.81 28.32 -2.00
C ILE A 184 58.89 29.48 -1.54
N ARG A 185 59.30 30.23 -0.52
CA ARG A 185 58.60 31.44 -0.04
C ARG A 185 58.55 32.53 -1.12
N ALA A 186 59.68 32.84 -1.76
CA ALA A 186 59.76 33.82 -2.85
C ALA A 186 58.89 33.41 -4.07
N ALA A 187 58.95 32.14 -4.48
CA ALA A 187 58.11 31.56 -5.53
C ALA A 187 56.61 31.65 -5.20
N GLY A 188 56.23 31.39 -3.95
CA GLY A 188 54.87 31.56 -3.46
C GLY A 188 54.38 33.01 -3.54
N MET A 189 55.19 33.97 -3.07
CA MET A 189 54.85 35.40 -3.14
C MET A 189 54.85 35.96 -4.56
N GLY A 190 55.69 35.43 -5.45
CA GLY A 190 55.76 35.74 -6.88
C GLY A 190 54.67 35.07 -7.73
N LYS A 191 53.69 34.40 -7.12
CA LYS A 191 52.60 33.65 -7.75
C LYS A 191 53.03 32.53 -8.71
N ARG A 192 54.05 31.75 -8.33
CA ARG A 192 54.55 30.60 -9.12
C ARG A 192 54.54 29.29 -8.30
N PRO A 193 53.35 28.74 -7.97
CA PRO A 193 53.25 27.53 -7.16
C PRO A 193 53.98 26.32 -7.77
N ASP A 194 53.94 26.14 -9.10
CA ASP A 194 54.68 25.07 -9.79
C ASP A 194 56.19 25.09 -9.46
N THR A 195 56.79 26.29 -9.41
CA THR A 195 58.22 26.43 -9.07
C THR A 195 58.49 26.20 -7.59
N ALA A 196 57.55 26.55 -6.70
CA ALA A 196 57.64 26.24 -5.28
C ALA A 196 57.58 24.71 -5.04
N MET A 197 56.71 23.99 -5.76
CA MET A 197 56.66 22.53 -5.73
C MET A 197 57.93 21.90 -6.33
N ALA A 198 58.40 22.38 -7.47
CA ALA A 198 59.61 21.87 -8.12
C ALA A 198 60.85 22.02 -7.23
N LEU A 199 61.02 23.17 -6.56
CA LEU A 199 62.08 23.40 -5.57
C LEU A 199 61.98 22.44 -4.38
N PHE A 200 60.77 22.19 -3.87
CA PHE A 200 60.56 21.23 -2.78
C PHE A 200 60.91 19.79 -3.19
N VAL A 201 60.51 19.38 -4.40
CA VAL A 201 60.88 18.05 -4.95
C VAL A 201 62.39 17.94 -5.18
N GLN A 202 63.05 18.99 -5.66
CA GLN A 202 64.51 19.02 -5.81
C GLN A 202 65.22 18.85 -4.46
N MET A 203 64.79 19.60 -3.44
CA MET A 203 65.28 19.49 -2.06
C MET A 203 65.16 18.05 -1.51
N GLU A 204 64.01 17.38 -1.69
CA GLU A 204 63.79 16.05 -1.15
C GLU A 204 64.41 14.92 -1.99
N GLU A 205 64.32 14.96 -3.31
CA GLU A 205 64.71 13.84 -4.19
C GLU A 205 66.16 13.91 -4.68
N GLN A 206 66.70 15.11 -4.91
CA GLN A 206 68.04 15.29 -5.48
C GLN A 206 69.08 15.55 -4.39
N ASP A 207 68.82 16.51 -3.50
CA ASP A 207 69.73 16.89 -2.42
C ASP A 207 69.51 16.07 -1.13
N GLY A 208 68.40 15.31 -1.05
CA GLY A 208 68.11 14.40 0.06
C GLY A 208 67.70 15.08 1.39
N LEU A 209 67.43 16.39 1.36
CA LEU A 209 67.12 17.24 2.50
C LEU A 209 65.65 17.09 2.92
N LYS A 210 65.33 15.96 3.55
CA LYS A 210 63.93 15.57 3.87
C LYS A 210 63.45 16.07 5.23
N ASP A 211 62.12 16.12 5.36
CA ASP A 211 61.39 16.27 6.62
C ASP A 211 61.62 17.61 7.36
N ASN A 212 62.06 18.64 6.63
CA ASN A 212 62.18 20.01 7.15
C ASN A 212 60.80 20.69 7.24
N GLY A 213 60.39 21.04 8.48
CA GLY A 213 59.09 21.65 8.76
C GLY A 213 58.92 23.09 8.24
N GLU A 214 59.99 23.88 8.11
CA GLU A 214 59.92 25.24 7.54
C GLU A 214 59.78 25.20 6.01
N ALA A 215 60.47 24.28 5.32
CA ALA A 215 60.26 24.06 3.89
C ALA A 215 58.82 23.61 3.57
N PHE A 216 58.26 22.67 4.36
CA PHE A 216 56.84 22.30 4.27
C PHE A 216 55.92 23.49 4.58
N SER A 217 56.25 24.30 5.59
CA SER A 217 55.49 25.50 5.97
C SER A 217 55.42 26.51 4.83
N GLN A 218 56.54 26.79 4.15
CA GLN A 218 56.55 27.72 3.02
C GLN A 218 55.89 27.13 1.77
N LEU A 219 55.96 25.81 1.53
CA LEU A 219 55.22 25.17 0.43
C LEU A 219 53.70 25.29 0.63
N ILE A 220 53.21 24.96 1.83
CA ILE A 220 51.79 25.10 2.19
C ILE A 220 51.37 26.56 2.07
N ARG A 221 52.17 27.50 2.56
CA ARG A 221 51.91 28.94 2.45
C ARG A 221 51.83 29.39 0.98
N ALA A 222 52.74 28.93 0.13
CA ALA A 222 52.74 29.21 -1.31
C ALA A 222 51.48 28.68 -2.01
N GLN A 223 51.07 27.44 -1.71
CA GLN A 223 49.85 26.83 -2.24
C GLN A 223 48.59 27.60 -1.79
N VAL A 224 48.49 27.94 -0.50
CA VAL A 224 47.34 28.69 0.06
C VAL A 224 47.24 30.11 -0.51
N LEU A 225 48.35 30.83 -0.67
CA LEU A 225 48.37 32.18 -1.28
C LEU A 225 47.96 32.18 -2.75
N ASN A 226 48.14 31.07 -3.46
CA ASN A 226 47.77 30.91 -4.87
C ASN A 226 46.44 30.15 -5.08
N GLY A 227 45.68 29.88 -4.00
CA GLY A 227 44.36 29.26 -4.06
C GLY A 227 44.34 27.74 -4.19
N GLU A 228 45.50 27.08 -4.17
CA GLU A 228 45.69 25.63 -4.39
C GLU A 228 45.34 24.77 -3.15
N LEU A 229 44.18 25.04 -2.54
CA LEU A 229 43.76 24.46 -1.26
C LEU A 229 43.78 22.93 -1.23
N GLU A 230 43.45 22.26 -2.34
CA GLU A 230 43.49 20.80 -2.43
C GLU A 230 44.92 20.24 -2.50
N GLN A 231 45.90 21.02 -2.97
CA GLN A 231 47.33 20.64 -2.85
C GLN A 231 47.84 20.90 -1.43
N ALA A 232 47.50 22.05 -0.84
CA ALA A 232 47.87 22.38 0.54
C ALA A 232 47.41 21.29 1.53
N LEU A 233 46.17 20.78 1.37
CA LEU A 233 45.66 19.68 2.17
C LEU A 233 46.37 18.34 1.93
N GLN A 234 46.93 18.09 0.74
CA GLN A 234 47.80 16.94 0.48
C GLN A 234 49.16 17.12 1.17
N SER A 235 49.74 18.32 1.13
CA SER A 235 50.98 18.66 1.85
C SER A 235 50.82 18.45 3.37
N PHE A 236 49.72 18.89 3.98
CA PHE A 236 49.39 18.57 5.39
C PHE A 236 49.28 17.07 5.65
N ALA A 237 48.70 16.28 4.73
CA ALA A 237 48.59 14.83 4.89
C ALA A 237 49.96 14.14 4.82
N THR A 238 50.88 14.60 3.97
CA THR A 238 52.27 14.13 3.90
C THR A 238 53.03 14.45 5.19
N VAL A 239 52.92 15.69 5.68
CA VAL A 239 53.46 16.14 6.97
C VAL A 239 53.01 15.22 8.11
N SER A 240 51.71 14.92 8.20
CA SER A 240 51.17 14.00 9.21
C SER A 240 51.67 12.55 9.07
N GLN A 241 51.82 12.05 7.83
CA GLN A 241 52.35 10.69 7.59
C GLN A 241 53.81 10.55 8.01
N ARG A 242 54.61 11.62 7.91
CA ARG A 242 56.02 11.64 8.30
C ARG A 242 56.28 12.08 9.74
N GLY A 243 55.25 12.56 10.45
CA GLY A 243 55.38 13.04 11.83
C GLY A 243 56.07 14.40 11.95
N VAL A 244 56.08 15.20 10.88
CA VAL A 244 56.67 16.55 10.87
C VAL A 244 55.73 17.51 11.62
N THR A 245 56.28 18.32 12.52
CA THR A 245 55.54 19.40 13.20
C THR A 245 55.58 20.69 12.38
N LEU A 246 54.45 21.39 12.29
CA LEU A 246 54.32 22.73 11.70
C LEU A 246 53.75 23.69 12.75
N ASP A 247 54.10 24.97 12.65
CA ASP A 247 53.65 26.00 13.59
C ASP A 247 52.20 26.45 13.35
N GLU A 248 51.50 26.87 14.41
CA GLU A 248 50.14 27.44 14.36
C GLU A 248 49.86 28.43 13.20
N PRO A 249 50.74 29.39 12.84
CA PRO A 249 50.46 30.36 11.78
C PRO A 249 50.16 29.73 10.40
N ILE A 250 50.68 28.53 10.11
CA ILE A 250 50.47 27.83 8.83
C ILE A 250 49.11 27.12 8.83
N TYR A 251 48.75 26.47 9.95
CA TYR A 251 47.40 25.98 10.18
C TYR A 251 46.38 27.12 10.08
N THR A 252 46.62 28.23 10.78
CA THR A 252 45.73 29.40 10.82
C THR A 252 45.57 30.08 9.46
N CYS A 253 46.64 30.23 8.68
CA CYS A 253 46.56 30.75 7.31
C CYS A 253 45.70 29.86 6.40
N THR A 254 45.85 28.54 6.52
CA THR A 254 45.07 27.57 5.74
C THR A 254 43.62 27.52 6.18
N ILE A 255 43.34 27.53 7.50
CA ILE A 255 41.99 27.61 8.07
C ILE A 255 41.31 28.92 7.66
N ASP A 256 42.03 30.05 7.63
CA ASP A 256 41.51 31.33 7.14
C ASP A 256 41.02 31.21 5.69
N SER A 257 41.88 30.72 4.78
CA SER A 257 41.54 30.56 3.37
C SER A 257 40.45 29.51 3.11
N LEU A 258 40.47 28.36 3.81
CA LEU A 258 39.42 27.34 3.72
C LEU A 258 38.05 27.87 4.18
N VAL A 259 38.00 28.66 5.26
CA VAL A 259 36.76 29.31 5.74
C VAL A 259 36.26 30.35 4.75
N SER A 260 37.15 31.18 4.18
CA SER A 260 36.79 32.19 3.19
C SER A 260 36.28 31.55 1.88
N ASN A 261 36.76 30.35 1.53
CA ASN A 261 36.28 29.55 0.40
C ASN A 261 35.12 28.57 0.76
N GLY A 262 34.47 28.74 1.92
CA GLY A 262 33.32 27.93 2.33
C GLY A 262 33.60 26.45 2.66
N LYS A 263 34.87 26.01 2.64
CA LYS A 263 35.29 24.62 2.89
C LYS A 263 35.35 24.27 4.39
N HIS A 264 34.29 24.65 5.11
CA HIS A 264 34.25 24.67 6.58
C HIS A 264 34.61 23.33 7.25
N TRP A 265 34.18 22.19 6.69
CA TRP A 265 34.49 20.87 7.26
C TRP A 265 35.98 20.49 7.17
N GLN A 266 36.64 20.86 6.06
CA GLN A 266 38.10 20.68 5.94
C GLN A 266 38.83 21.60 6.94
N ALA A 267 38.36 22.83 7.10
CA ALA A 267 38.90 23.77 8.10
C ALA A 267 38.75 23.26 9.55
N THR A 268 37.59 22.70 9.93
CA THR A 268 37.43 22.11 11.28
C THR A 268 38.36 20.92 11.48
N ARG A 269 38.49 20.02 10.49
CA ARG A 269 39.37 18.87 10.60
C ARG A 269 40.85 19.29 10.72
N LEU A 270 41.26 20.33 10.00
CA LEU A 270 42.63 20.84 10.04
C LEU A 270 42.96 21.50 11.40
N PHE A 271 41.98 22.14 12.04
CA PHE A 271 42.12 22.64 13.41
C PHE A 271 42.13 21.49 14.45
N GLU A 272 41.31 20.46 14.26
CA GLU A 272 41.31 19.24 15.10
C GLU A 272 42.68 18.53 15.03
N GLN A 273 43.24 18.36 13.82
CA GLN A 273 44.59 17.83 13.59
C GLN A 273 45.69 18.66 14.28
N MET A 274 45.59 19.98 14.29
CA MET A 274 46.56 20.86 14.98
C MET A 274 46.57 20.59 16.49
N LEU A 275 45.39 20.47 17.12
CA LEU A 275 45.24 20.16 18.54
C LEU A 275 45.74 18.75 18.88
N GLU A 276 45.48 17.76 18.02
CA GLU A 276 46.01 16.39 18.14
C GLU A 276 47.55 16.35 18.01
N GLY A 277 48.12 17.21 17.15
CA GLY A 277 49.57 17.37 16.95
C GLY A 277 50.34 17.98 18.13
N GLY A 278 49.64 18.42 19.18
CA GLY A 278 50.26 18.90 20.43
C GLY A 278 50.36 20.42 20.58
N GLU A 279 49.82 21.20 19.63
CA GLU A 279 49.69 22.66 19.74
C GLU A 279 48.67 23.03 20.84
N LYS A 280 49.17 23.50 21.99
CA LYS A 280 48.37 23.71 23.21
C LYS A 280 47.80 25.13 23.36
N HIS A 281 48.37 26.09 22.65
CA HIS A 281 48.06 27.52 22.79
C HIS A 281 47.73 28.21 21.45
N PRO A 282 46.66 27.79 20.74
CA PRO A 282 46.23 28.46 19.52
C PRO A 282 45.98 29.96 19.75
N SER A 283 46.46 30.80 18.82
CA SER A 283 46.24 32.25 18.91
C SER A 283 44.75 32.63 18.92
N VAL A 284 44.41 33.81 19.46
CA VAL A 284 43.03 34.33 19.41
C VAL A 284 42.53 34.48 17.96
N PHE A 285 43.43 34.74 17.01
CA PHE A 285 43.07 34.76 15.59
C PHE A 285 42.78 33.35 15.05
N CYS A 286 43.59 32.34 15.41
CA CYS A 286 43.32 30.93 15.13
C CYS A 286 41.95 30.48 15.66
N LEU A 287 41.69 30.72 16.96
CA LEU A 287 40.42 30.38 17.61
C LEU A 287 39.23 31.11 16.95
N GLY A 288 39.43 32.35 16.49
CA GLY A 288 38.44 33.09 15.71
C GLY A 288 38.11 32.42 14.38
N ARG A 289 39.12 32.00 13.60
CA ARG A 289 38.89 31.27 12.34
C ARG A 289 38.36 29.85 12.55
N ALA A 290 38.77 29.17 13.61
CA ALA A 290 38.21 27.89 14.03
C ALA A 290 36.74 28.00 14.45
N MET A 291 36.36 29.06 15.20
CA MET A 291 34.97 29.37 15.53
C MET A 291 34.11 29.57 14.26
N LEU A 292 34.65 30.26 13.25
CA LEU A 292 33.99 30.42 11.93
C LEU A 292 33.89 29.09 11.16
N ALA A 293 34.91 28.23 11.23
CA ALA A 293 34.87 26.89 10.66
C ALA A 293 33.80 26.01 11.34
N TYR A 294 33.77 25.98 12.68
CA TYR A 294 32.81 25.19 13.44
C TYR A 294 31.37 25.68 13.27
N THR A 295 31.12 26.98 13.25
CA THR A 295 29.78 27.51 12.92
C THR A 295 29.38 27.15 11.48
N GLY A 296 30.28 27.29 10.50
CA GLY A 296 30.02 26.94 9.10
C GLY A 296 29.82 25.43 8.86
N ALA A 297 30.39 24.59 9.72
CA ALA A 297 30.17 23.14 9.74
C ALA A 297 28.96 22.71 10.60
N ASN A 298 28.12 23.66 11.05
CA ASN A 298 26.98 23.45 11.97
C ASN A 298 27.35 22.81 13.33
N ARG A 299 28.62 22.86 13.75
CA ARG A 299 29.14 22.36 15.03
C ARG A 299 29.10 23.46 16.11
N SER A 300 27.93 24.05 16.36
CA SER A 300 27.77 25.23 17.23
C SER A 300 28.43 25.10 18.62
N GLN A 301 28.30 23.95 19.28
CA GLN A 301 28.94 23.69 20.59
C GLN A 301 30.46 23.89 20.58
N HIS A 302 31.13 23.51 19.48
CA HIS A 302 32.59 23.65 19.36
C HIS A 302 32.99 25.10 19.06
N ALA A 303 32.16 25.84 18.30
CA ALA A 303 32.34 27.28 18.12
C ALA A 303 32.20 28.07 19.42
N TRP A 304 31.20 27.74 20.25
CA TRP A 304 31.05 28.33 21.58
C TRP A 304 32.21 27.96 22.53
N ALA A 305 32.78 26.76 22.41
CA ALA A 305 34.00 26.40 23.15
C ALA A 305 35.22 27.24 22.70
N CYS A 306 35.40 27.46 21.40
CA CYS A 306 36.43 28.37 20.88
C CYS A 306 36.21 29.81 21.38
N TRP A 307 34.97 30.30 21.39
CA TRP A 307 34.62 31.63 21.88
C TRP A 307 34.91 31.81 23.38
N ASN A 308 34.49 30.86 24.21
CA ASN A 308 34.79 30.88 25.64
C ASN A 308 36.31 30.89 25.89
N LYS A 309 37.07 30.10 25.12
CA LYS A 309 38.54 30.06 25.24
C LYS A 309 39.24 31.35 24.78
N ILE A 310 38.66 32.11 23.83
CA ILE A 310 39.14 33.47 23.51
C ILE A 310 39.00 34.40 24.71
N ILE A 311 37.88 34.34 25.43
CA ILE A 311 37.65 35.13 26.65
C ILE A 311 38.60 34.69 27.77
N GLU A 312 38.81 33.38 27.96
CA GLU A 312 39.74 32.83 28.97
C GLU A 312 41.20 33.25 28.74
N ILE A 313 41.62 33.40 27.48
CA ILE A 313 42.99 33.83 27.13
C ILE A 313 43.22 35.31 27.46
N ASN A 314 42.19 36.15 27.36
CA ASN A 314 42.22 37.59 27.69
C ASN A 314 43.47 38.32 27.12
N GLU A 315 43.56 38.36 25.78
CA GLU A 315 44.75 38.78 25.04
C GLU A 315 45.28 40.17 25.48
N PRO A 316 46.56 40.31 25.89
CA PRO A 316 47.14 41.60 26.19
C PRO A 316 47.33 42.42 24.91
N ASN A 317 46.89 43.68 24.93
CA ASN A 317 46.83 44.59 23.77
C ASN A 317 46.01 44.00 22.59
N PRO A 318 44.70 43.81 22.75
CA PRO A 318 43.82 43.32 21.68
C PRO A 318 43.77 44.33 20.52
N VAL A 319 43.52 43.83 19.30
CA VAL A 319 43.50 44.65 18.08
C VAL A 319 42.10 44.60 17.42
N PRO A 320 41.43 45.75 17.14
CA PRO A 320 40.05 45.76 16.63
C PRO A 320 39.85 44.95 15.35
N MET A 321 40.85 44.95 14.46
CA MET A 321 40.81 44.22 13.18
C MET A 321 40.62 42.71 13.35
N LYS A 322 41.15 42.09 14.42
CA LYS A 322 40.96 40.65 14.70
C LYS A 322 39.48 40.34 14.88
N TYR A 323 38.80 41.09 15.76
CA TYR A 323 37.39 40.89 16.08
C TYR A 323 36.46 41.37 14.95
N ASN A 324 36.82 42.43 14.21
CA ASN A 324 36.09 42.85 13.00
C ASN A 324 36.05 41.73 11.95
N LYS A 325 37.17 41.03 11.70
CA LYS A 325 37.20 39.85 10.81
C LYS A 325 36.37 38.68 11.34
N MET A 326 36.31 38.46 12.65
CA MET A 326 35.41 37.46 13.25
C MET A 326 33.93 37.83 13.01
N LEU A 327 33.55 39.08 13.28
CA LEU A 327 32.18 39.57 13.04
C LEU A 327 31.77 39.47 11.57
N GLN A 328 32.63 39.91 10.66
CA GLN A 328 32.37 39.79 9.22
C GLN A 328 32.10 38.32 8.84
N GLY A 329 32.96 37.39 9.25
CA GLY A 329 32.77 35.95 9.04
C GLY A 329 31.45 35.42 9.61
N LEU A 330 31.07 35.84 10.82
CA LEU A 330 29.79 35.47 11.44
C LEU A 330 28.58 36.00 10.65
N THR A 331 28.69 37.09 9.88
CA THR A 331 27.60 37.51 8.98
C THR A 331 27.37 36.53 7.82
N HIS A 332 28.45 36.01 7.22
CA HIS A 332 28.41 35.04 6.12
C HIS A 332 27.87 33.68 6.61
N VAL A 333 28.38 33.20 7.75
CA VAL A 333 27.96 31.94 8.39
C VAL A 333 26.59 32.03 9.07
N ARG A 334 26.12 33.26 9.35
CA ARG A 334 24.79 33.61 9.88
C ARG A 334 24.53 33.28 11.36
N ASP A 335 25.51 32.88 12.16
CA ASP A 335 25.35 32.80 13.62
C ASP A 335 25.20 34.21 14.21
N THR A 336 24.01 34.50 14.72
CA THR A 336 23.64 35.82 15.27
C THR A 336 23.92 35.96 16.75
N GLN A 337 24.01 34.85 17.50
CA GLN A 337 24.21 34.88 18.94
C GLN A 337 25.69 35.09 19.26
N LEU A 338 26.58 34.39 18.56
CA LEU A 338 28.02 34.65 18.63
C LEU A 338 28.34 36.05 18.09
N ALA A 339 27.68 36.53 17.04
CA ALA A 339 27.91 37.89 16.52
C ALA A 339 27.60 38.98 17.56
N VAL A 340 26.52 38.85 18.33
CA VAL A 340 26.25 39.76 19.45
C VAL A 340 27.30 39.61 20.55
N LYS A 341 27.69 38.38 20.94
CA LYS A 341 28.67 38.19 22.02
C LYS A 341 30.08 38.68 21.67
N VAL A 342 30.50 38.54 20.42
CA VAL A 342 31.75 39.13 19.93
C VAL A 342 31.68 40.65 19.99
N PHE A 343 30.57 41.27 19.58
CA PHE A 343 30.42 42.73 19.62
C PHE A 343 30.32 43.27 21.06
N ASP A 344 29.53 42.62 21.94
CA ASP A 344 29.48 42.92 23.38
C ASP A 344 30.90 42.99 23.98
N HIS A 345 31.78 42.06 23.60
CA HIS A 345 33.17 42.04 24.08
C HIS A 345 34.03 43.15 23.45
N ILE A 346 33.89 43.47 22.16
CA ILE A 346 34.57 44.62 21.54
C ILE A 346 34.25 45.90 22.32
N GLN A 347 32.99 46.12 22.71
CA GLN A 347 32.58 47.29 23.52
C GLN A 347 33.20 47.32 24.94
N THR A 348 33.78 46.21 25.43
CA THR A 348 34.55 46.17 26.69
C THR A 348 36.05 46.42 26.51
N LEU A 349 36.55 46.39 25.27
CA LEU A 349 37.99 46.48 24.96
C LEU A 349 38.39 47.80 24.29
N PHE A 350 37.46 48.48 23.61
CA PHE A 350 37.74 49.63 22.76
C PHE A 350 36.71 50.76 22.93
N GLU A 351 37.14 52.00 22.72
CA GLU A 351 36.23 53.15 22.68
C GLU A 351 35.41 53.16 21.37
N PRO A 352 34.18 53.70 21.34
CA PRO A 352 33.31 53.69 20.15
C PRO A 352 33.96 54.21 18.85
N GLY A 353 34.84 55.21 18.93
CA GLY A 353 35.57 55.75 17.77
C GLY A 353 36.69 54.85 17.22
N GLN A 354 37.08 53.80 17.96
CA GLN A 354 38.06 52.79 17.54
C GLN A 354 37.40 51.54 16.93
N ILE A 355 36.07 51.43 17.01
CA ILE A 355 35.30 50.28 16.53
C ILE A 355 34.93 50.50 15.06
N HIS A 356 35.37 49.59 14.19
CA HIS A 356 35.14 49.68 12.75
C HIS A 356 33.64 49.64 12.36
N GLN A 357 33.24 50.42 11.35
CA GLN A 357 31.85 50.55 10.89
C GLN A 357 31.20 49.21 10.47
N GLY A 358 31.99 48.25 9.98
CA GLY A 358 31.55 46.89 9.68
C GLY A 358 31.11 46.09 10.91
N ALA A 359 31.68 46.38 12.08
CA ALA A 359 31.31 45.75 13.35
C ALA A 359 29.93 46.24 13.83
N TYR A 360 29.68 47.55 13.85
CA TYR A 360 28.35 48.11 14.15
C TYR A 360 27.29 47.60 13.17
N THR A 361 27.59 47.61 11.87
CA THR A 361 26.70 47.07 10.83
C THR A 361 26.36 45.59 11.07
N THR A 362 27.34 44.79 11.52
CA THR A 362 27.14 43.39 11.89
C THR A 362 26.25 43.24 13.12
N ALA A 363 26.51 44.01 14.18
CA ALA A 363 25.77 43.96 15.43
C ALA A 363 24.30 44.37 15.25
N ILE A 364 24.04 45.49 14.56
CA ILE A 364 22.69 45.97 14.22
C ILE A 364 21.93 44.88 13.44
N ARG A 365 22.57 44.26 12.45
CA ARG A 365 22.01 43.14 11.67
C ARG A 365 21.77 41.88 12.50
N ALA A 366 22.59 41.59 13.50
CA ALA A 366 22.42 40.46 14.41
C ALA A 366 21.27 40.70 15.40
N HIS A 367 21.23 41.86 16.07
CA HIS A 367 20.13 42.27 16.94
C HIS A 367 18.78 42.29 16.19
N GLY A 368 18.74 42.81 14.96
CA GLY A 368 17.54 42.80 14.10
C GLY A 368 17.09 41.41 13.62
N ARG A 369 17.97 40.40 13.62
CA ARG A 369 17.59 38.99 13.41
C ARG A 369 17.12 38.30 14.69
N LEU A 370 17.50 38.81 15.86
CA LEU A 370 17.10 38.31 17.18
C LEU A 370 15.85 39.02 17.75
N GLY A 371 15.26 39.98 17.02
CA GLY A 371 14.13 40.81 17.48
C GLY A 371 14.51 41.89 18.51
N ASN A 372 15.81 42.09 18.78
CA ASN A 372 16.31 43.07 19.75
C ASN A 372 16.44 44.48 19.13
N THR A 373 15.40 44.93 18.44
CA THR A 373 15.45 46.08 17.53
C THR A 373 15.67 47.41 18.24
N GLN A 374 15.21 47.56 19.49
CA GLN A 374 15.57 48.74 20.28
C GLN A 374 17.09 48.85 20.43
N ARG A 375 17.79 47.76 20.79
CA ARG A 375 19.26 47.75 20.86
C ARG A 375 19.92 47.98 19.49
N ALA A 376 19.27 47.56 18.39
CA ALA A 376 19.73 47.88 17.04
C ALA A 376 19.62 49.39 16.71
N VAL A 377 18.57 50.09 17.19
CA VAL A 377 18.47 51.56 17.13
C VAL A 377 19.49 52.21 18.06
N ASP A 378 19.63 51.73 19.30
CA ASP A 378 20.58 52.28 20.28
C ASP A 378 22.04 52.20 19.76
N LEU A 379 22.41 51.09 19.11
CA LEU A 379 23.73 50.90 18.49
C LEU A 379 23.95 51.76 17.24
N PHE A 380 22.89 52.06 16.49
CA PHE A 380 22.97 53.02 15.38
C PHE A 380 23.17 54.44 15.90
N ASP A 381 22.49 54.81 16.99
CA ASP A 381 22.66 56.11 17.63
C ASP A 381 24.05 56.26 18.29
N GLU A 382 24.56 55.21 18.92
CA GLU A 382 25.93 55.14 19.46
C GLU A 382 26.99 55.42 18.37
N TYR A 383 26.80 54.83 17.19
CA TYR A 383 27.65 55.04 16.01
C TYR A 383 27.49 56.45 15.39
N VAL A 384 26.26 56.96 15.28
CA VAL A 384 26.00 58.31 14.76
C VAL A 384 26.56 59.39 15.70
N GLU A 385 26.61 59.13 17.01
CA GLU A 385 27.26 60.01 17.99
C GLU A 385 28.79 59.98 17.82
N SER A 386 29.41 58.80 17.75
CA SER A 386 30.88 58.69 17.59
C SER A 386 31.41 59.24 16.26
N CYS A 387 30.58 59.27 15.21
CA CYS A 387 30.92 59.90 13.92
C CYS A 387 30.92 61.45 13.93
N LYS A 388 30.50 62.12 15.02
CA LYS A 388 30.47 63.59 15.07
C LYS A 388 31.85 64.20 15.22
N ASP A 389 32.69 63.62 16.08
CA ASP A 389 34.02 64.15 16.39
C ASP A 389 35.00 64.04 15.21
N THR A 390 34.77 63.09 14.29
CA THR A 390 35.62 62.84 13.12
C THR A 390 35.25 63.66 11.88
N ARG A 391 34.20 64.50 11.94
CA ARG A 391 33.61 65.28 10.83
C ARG A 391 33.12 64.46 9.61
N ARG A 392 33.31 63.15 9.57
CA ARG A 392 32.84 62.25 8.50
C ARG A 392 31.68 61.39 9.04
N VAL A 393 30.45 61.92 9.02
CA VAL A 393 29.24 61.07 9.14
C VAL A 393 29.25 60.10 7.98
N SER A 394 29.21 58.79 8.26
CA SER A 394 29.62 57.82 7.24
C SER A 394 28.67 57.75 6.04
N ARG A 395 29.28 57.80 4.86
CA ARG A 395 28.69 57.52 3.55
C ARG A 395 28.29 56.04 3.38
N PHE A 396 28.64 55.17 4.33
CA PHE A 396 28.45 53.72 4.25
C PHE A 396 26.97 53.30 4.35
N VAL A 397 26.32 53.10 3.20
CA VAL A 397 24.91 52.69 3.06
C VAL A 397 24.57 51.41 3.85
N GLY A 398 25.54 50.51 4.04
CA GLY A 398 25.34 49.20 4.67
C GLY A 398 24.80 49.23 6.11
N ILE A 399 25.07 50.31 6.88
CA ILE A 399 24.57 50.43 8.25
C ILE A 399 23.08 50.84 8.30
N TYR A 400 22.67 51.79 7.44
CA TYR A 400 21.28 52.17 7.27
C TYR A 400 20.45 50.98 6.75
N LEU A 401 21.00 50.24 5.77
CA LEU A 401 20.42 49.00 5.26
C LEU A 401 20.21 47.95 6.37
N ALA A 402 21.17 47.80 7.29
CA ALA A 402 21.03 46.89 8.43
C ALA A 402 19.94 47.35 9.41
N LEU A 403 19.84 48.65 9.69
CA LEU A 403 18.81 49.22 10.56
C LEU A 403 17.40 49.09 9.96
N PHE A 404 17.19 49.47 8.69
CA PHE A 404 15.89 49.32 8.03
C PHE A 404 15.45 47.85 7.97
N ASN A 405 16.39 46.92 7.73
CA ASN A 405 16.10 45.49 7.79
C ASN A 405 15.79 44.98 9.21
N ALA A 406 16.25 45.64 10.26
CA ALA A 406 15.85 45.34 11.64
C ALA A 406 14.42 45.87 11.91
N LEU A 407 14.16 47.13 11.57
CA LEU A 407 12.85 47.78 11.77
C LEU A 407 11.71 47.10 10.98
N SER A 408 11.96 46.68 9.73
CA SER A 408 10.98 45.95 8.90
C SER A 408 10.64 44.56 9.44
N ARG A 409 11.54 43.94 10.22
CA ARG A 409 11.32 42.61 10.82
C ARG A 409 10.57 42.66 12.13
N ASP A 410 10.53 43.81 12.79
CA ASP A 410 10.01 43.92 14.16
C ASP A 410 8.50 44.15 14.18
N THR A 411 7.77 43.04 14.24
CA THR A 411 6.32 43.01 14.44
C THR A 411 5.91 43.08 15.92
N VAL A 412 6.84 43.32 16.86
CA VAL A 412 6.61 43.34 18.32
C VAL A 412 6.71 44.76 18.89
N ARG A 413 7.66 45.57 18.42
CA ARG A 413 7.79 47.01 18.71
C ARG A 413 6.60 47.80 18.17
N ASP A 414 6.43 49.02 18.68
CA ASP A 414 5.40 49.95 18.23
C ASP A 414 5.67 50.42 16.78
N PRO A 415 4.74 50.22 15.82
CA PRO A 415 4.86 50.69 14.45
C PRO A 415 5.15 52.20 14.33
N ALA A 416 4.63 53.02 15.25
CA ALA A 416 4.90 54.46 15.26
C ALA A 416 6.36 54.76 15.62
N LEU A 417 6.96 54.01 16.55
CA LEU A 417 8.39 54.14 16.88
C LEU A 417 9.27 53.64 15.73
N ASN A 418 8.91 52.52 15.08
CA ASN A 418 9.65 52.03 13.92
C ASN A 418 9.63 53.04 12.77
N THR A 419 8.46 53.64 12.50
CA THR A 419 8.30 54.65 11.47
C THR A 419 9.04 55.96 11.80
N ARG A 420 8.99 56.41 13.06
CA ARG A 420 9.76 57.57 13.55
C ARG A 420 11.26 57.39 13.34
N ASP A 421 11.79 56.23 13.72
CA ASP A 421 13.23 55.96 13.66
C ASP A 421 13.71 55.73 12.23
N ALA A 422 12.89 55.09 11.38
CA ALA A 422 13.14 55.01 9.94
C ALA A 422 13.12 56.39 9.26
N LYS A 423 12.12 57.25 9.56
CA LYS A 423 12.07 58.64 9.05
C LYS A 423 13.26 59.49 9.54
N ARG A 424 13.79 59.23 10.74
CA ARG A 424 15.03 59.86 11.24
C ARG A 424 16.26 59.36 10.48
N ALA A 425 16.46 58.05 10.38
CA ALA A 425 17.62 57.46 9.71
C ALA A 425 17.63 57.76 8.19
N TRP A 426 16.47 57.84 7.55
CA TRP A 426 16.34 58.31 6.16
C TRP A 426 16.88 59.72 5.96
N ARG A 427 16.49 60.69 6.81
CA ARG A 427 17.01 62.08 6.75
C ARG A 427 18.52 62.16 6.96
N ILE A 428 19.09 61.30 7.81
CA ILE A 428 20.55 61.23 8.02
C ILE A 428 21.21 60.64 6.76
N MET A 429 20.64 59.59 6.17
CA MET A 429 21.13 58.99 4.93
C MET A 429 21.08 59.97 3.76
N SER A 430 19.95 60.63 3.52
CA SER A 430 19.73 61.51 2.36
C SER A 430 20.55 62.81 2.37
N VAL A 431 21.13 63.19 3.52
CA VAL A 431 22.02 64.35 3.65
C VAL A 431 23.49 63.96 3.45
N ASN A 432 23.88 62.71 3.79
CA ASN A 432 25.29 62.30 3.82
C ASN A 432 25.68 61.33 2.69
N VAL A 433 24.72 60.66 2.05
CA VAL A 433 24.94 59.72 0.94
C VAL A 433 24.52 60.40 -0.38
N PRO A 434 25.46 60.72 -1.31
CA PRO A 434 25.14 61.48 -2.51
C PRO A 434 24.32 60.68 -3.55
N VAL A 435 24.49 59.36 -3.60
CA VAL A 435 23.69 58.45 -4.44
C VAL A 435 23.15 57.32 -3.56
N VAL A 436 21.85 57.37 -3.25
CA VAL A 436 21.20 56.36 -2.40
C VAL A 436 20.84 55.13 -3.24
N LEU A 437 21.55 54.03 -2.98
CA LEU A 437 21.41 52.78 -3.73
C LEU A 437 19.99 52.14 -3.57
N PRO A 438 19.42 51.54 -4.64
CA PRO A 438 18.09 50.93 -4.62
C PRO A 438 17.78 49.97 -3.45
N PRO A 439 18.71 49.10 -2.98
CA PRO A 439 18.44 48.21 -1.84
C PRO A 439 18.13 48.94 -0.52
N ALA A 440 18.63 50.17 -0.35
CA ALA A 440 18.33 51.00 0.82
C ALA A 440 16.89 51.54 0.75
N TYR A 441 16.47 52.05 -0.42
CA TYR A 441 15.07 52.42 -0.67
C TYR A 441 14.12 51.23 -0.50
N ALA A 442 14.44 50.07 -1.10
CA ALA A 442 13.66 48.84 -0.94
C ALA A 442 13.49 48.41 0.52
N SER A 443 14.56 48.47 1.32
CA SER A 443 14.50 48.09 2.74
C SER A 443 13.74 49.10 3.59
N LEU A 444 13.83 50.40 3.27
CA LEU A 444 13.10 51.48 3.93
C LEU A 444 11.60 51.46 3.58
N ALA A 445 11.26 51.23 2.31
CA ALA A 445 9.91 50.97 1.84
C ALA A 445 9.31 49.75 2.57
N GLY A 446 10.11 48.70 2.73
CA GLY A 446 9.77 47.53 3.54
C GLY A 446 9.57 47.82 5.03
N VAL A 447 10.02 48.96 5.58
CA VAL A 447 9.63 49.41 6.93
C VAL A 447 8.24 50.04 6.88
N PHE A 448 8.02 51.08 6.05
CA PHE A 448 6.74 51.80 6.01
C PHE A 448 5.56 50.90 5.61
N ALA A 449 5.79 49.96 4.69
CA ALA A 449 4.83 48.91 4.35
C ALA A 449 4.55 47.93 5.52
N SER A 450 5.55 47.61 6.34
CA SER A 450 5.35 46.75 7.53
C SER A 450 4.67 47.46 8.71
N THR A 451 4.75 48.80 8.76
CA THR A 451 4.10 49.63 9.79
C THR A 451 2.75 50.20 9.36
N GLY A 452 2.39 50.09 8.08
CA GLY A 452 1.11 50.55 7.52
C GLY A 452 1.07 52.05 7.15
N GLU A 453 2.20 52.75 7.16
CA GLU A 453 2.25 54.20 6.87
C GLU A 453 2.34 54.51 5.37
N MET A 454 1.27 54.14 4.65
CA MET A 454 1.16 54.18 3.19
C MET A 454 1.43 55.56 2.58
N GLU A 455 0.93 56.65 3.17
CA GLU A 455 1.18 58.02 2.68
C GLU A 455 2.69 58.30 2.53
N THR A 456 3.49 57.90 3.52
CA THR A 456 4.95 58.13 3.50
C THR A 456 5.74 57.04 2.79
N LEU A 457 5.07 55.94 2.41
CA LEU A 457 5.60 55.02 1.42
C LEU A 457 5.44 55.60 0.00
N GLU A 458 4.32 56.24 -0.31
CA GLU A 458 4.10 56.92 -1.59
C GLU A 458 5.09 58.08 -1.76
N GLU A 459 5.28 58.93 -0.74
CA GLU A 459 6.35 59.96 -0.71
C GLU A 459 7.74 59.37 -0.99
N LEU A 460 8.04 58.18 -0.45
CA LEU A 460 9.32 57.50 -0.62
C LEU A 460 9.50 56.94 -2.04
N ILE A 461 8.45 56.37 -2.63
CA ILE A 461 8.47 55.84 -4.00
C ILE A 461 8.71 57.00 -4.98
N GLU A 462 7.95 58.10 -4.86
CA GLU A 462 8.21 59.28 -5.69
C GLU A 462 9.63 59.84 -5.50
N HIS A 463 10.16 59.82 -4.27
CA HIS A 463 11.54 60.25 -4.00
C HIS A 463 12.57 59.33 -4.66
N ALA A 464 12.35 58.01 -4.65
CA ALA A 464 13.22 57.03 -5.29
C ALA A 464 13.22 57.20 -6.82
N GLU A 465 12.04 57.28 -7.45
CA GLU A 465 11.89 57.52 -8.89
C GLU A 465 12.60 58.82 -9.33
N ARG A 466 12.43 59.92 -8.56
CA ARG A 466 13.16 61.19 -8.78
C ARG A 466 14.67 61.07 -8.59
N SER A 467 15.12 60.24 -7.65
CA SER A 467 16.55 60.09 -7.33
C SER A 467 17.29 59.34 -8.43
N TRP A 468 16.71 58.25 -8.96
CA TRP A 468 17.34 57.48 -10.03
C TRP A 468 17.43 58.27 -11.33
N GLY A 469 16.41 59.09 -11.64
CA GLY A 469 16.42 60.00 -12.78
C GLY A 469 17.52 61.07 -12.77
N ALA A 470 18.19 61.29 -11.63
CA ALA A 470 19.35 62.19 -11.52
C ALA A 470 20.71 61.46 -11.61
N SER A 471 20.72 60.13 -11.67
CA SER A 471 21.95 59.34 -11.52
C SER A 471 22.82 59.24 -12.79
N SER A 472 22.30 59.57 -13.98
CA SER A 472 23.04 59.53 -15.24
C SER A 472 24.15 60.59 -15.32
N ASP A 473 23.89 61.77 -14.75
CA ASP A 473 24.69 62.97 -15.01
C ASP A 473 25.84 63.11 -13.99
N VAL A 474 25.68 62.53 -12.80
CA VAL A 474 26.66 62.62 -11.69
C VAL A 474 27.79 61.59 -11.84
N MET A 475 27.54 60.43 -12.45
CA MET A 475 28.55 59.38 -12.62
C MET A 475 29.63 59.69 -13.68
N GLN A 476 29.60 60.88 -14.30
CA GLN A 476 30.67 61.35 -15.21
C GLN A 476 31.72 62.24 -14.52
N GLN A 477 31.66 62.43 -13.19
CA GLN A 477 32.65 63.19 -12.44
C GLN A 477 33.43 62.29 -11.47
N GLU A 478 34.52 61.71 -11.97
CA GLU A 478 35.56 61.11 -11.14
C GLU A 478 36.40 62.22 -10.47
N GLU A 479 36.28 62.36 -9.15
CA GLU A 479 37.29 63.05 -8.33
C GLU A 479 38.07 62.02 -7.52
N VAL A 480 39.41 62.05 -7.64
CA VAL A 480 40.34 61.16 -6.94
C VAL A 480 40.98 61.94 -5.79
N ASP A 481 40.74 61.52 -4.55
CA ASP A 481 41.35 62.10 -3.35
C ASP A 481 42.87 61.79 -3.28
N GLU A 482 43.67 62.73 -2.77
CA GLU A 482 45.15 62.68 -2.83
C GLU A 482 45.82 61.63 -1.90
N ASP A 483 45.09 61.02 -0.96
CA ASP A 483 45.66 60.18 0.11
C ASP A 483 46.03 58.74 -0.32
N GLY A 484 45.59 58.27 -1.50
CA GLY A 484 46.00 56.98 -2.07
C GLY A 484 45.41 55.72 -1.43
N ASP A 485 44.51 55.85 -0.45
CA ASP A 485 43.58 54.78 -0.08
C ASP A 485 42.67 54.48 -1.29
N GLU A 486 42.62 53.21 -1.72
CA GLU A 486 41.60 52.78 -2.69
C GLU A 486 40.21 53.06 -2.09
N LEU A 487 39.36 53.78 -2.83
CA LEU A 487 37.93 53.86 -2.53
C LEU A 487 37.38 52.43 -2.49
N GLU A 488 37.19 51.85 -1.29
CA GLU A 488 36.59 50.52 -1.11
C GLU A 488 35.30 50.47 -1.93
N ALA A 489 35.36 49.76 -3.06
CA ALA A 489 34.50 50.07 -4.18
C ALA A 489 33.01 49.90 -3.81
N VAL A 490 32.18 50.75 -4.41
CA VAL A 490 30.71 50.61 -4.42
C VAL A 490 30.39 49.13 -4.63
N ALA A 491 29.90 48.47 -3.57
CA ALA A 491 30.04 47.02 -3.42
C ALA A 491 29.53 46.28 -4.67
N VAL A 492 30.48 45.79 -5.47
CA VAL A 492 30.22 45.35 -6.84
C VAL A 492 29.23 44.20 -6.80
N PHE A 493 28.06 44.43 -7.39
CA PHE A 493 27.24 43.33 -7.86
C PHE A 493 28.00 42.67 -9.01
N GLU A 494 28.55 41.48 -8.77
CA GLU A 494 29.13 40.65 -9.83
C GLU A 494 27.99 40.16 -10.74
N GLY A 495 27.65 41.01 -11.71
CA GLY A 495 26.59 40.83 -12.70
C GLY A 495 26.82 41.82 -13.84
N GLU A 496 26.51 41.40 -15.06
CA GLU A 496 26.81 42.14 -16.29
C GLU A 496 25.95 43.41 -16.44
N GLU A 497 26.40 44.35 -17.29
CA GLU A 497 25.68 45.60 -17.57
C GLU A 497 24.28 45.32 -18.15
N ALA A 498 23.24 45.56 -17.35
CA ALA A 498 21.83 45.40 -17.71
C ALA A 498 21.05 46.72 -17.50
N ASP A 499 19.90 46.86 -18.16
CA ASP A 499 19.13 48.11 -18.23
C ASP A 499 18.78 48.70 -16.85
N LEU A 500 19.54 49.74 -16.46
CA LEU A 500 19.56 50.37 -15.12
C LEU A 500 18.23 50.98 -14.62
N GLY A 501 17.13 50.85 -15.37
CA GLY A 501 15.80 51.33 -15.01
C GLY A 501 14.92 50.27 -14.34
N SER A 502 14.75 49.11 -14.96
CA SER A 502 13.75 48.11 -14.55
C SER A 502 14.05 47.48 -13.19
N ASP A 503 15.32 47.17 -12.95
CA ASP A 503 15.73 46.33 -11.82
C ASP A 503 15.68 47.11 -10.49
N ASN A 504 15.79 48.44 -10.56
CA ASN A 504 15.62 49.35 -9.42
C ASN A 504 14.16 49.37 -8.94
N ASP A 505 13.22 49.48 -9.88
CA ASP A 505 11.78 49.39 -9.64
C ASP A 505 11.41 48.01 -9.06
N VAL A 506 11.90 46.92 -9.67
CA VAL A 506 11.74 45.55 -9.17
C VAL A 506 12.24 45.42 -7.72
N LEU A 507 13.43 45.92 -7.41
CA LEU A 507 13.98 45.92 -6.04
C LEU A 507 13.08 46.69 -5.06
N LEU A 508 12.56 47.85 -5.45
CA LEU A 508 11.69 48.67 -4.60
C LEU A 508 10.34 47.99 -4.33
N PHE A 509 9.66 47.46 -5.35
CA PHE A 509 8.40 46.74 -5.17
C PHE A 509 8.57 45.39 -4.44
N ASN A 510 9.69 44.67 -4.65
CA ASN A 510 10.09 43.54 -3.80
C ASN A 510 10.14 43.97 -2.31
N GLY A 511 10.72 45.14 -2.03
CA GLY A 511 10.79 45.74 -0.70
C GLY A 511 9.42 46.04 -0.10
N VAL A 512 8.55 46.73 -0.84
CA VAL A 512 7.15 47.04 -0.46
C VAL A 512 6.38 45.77 -0.11
N ILE A 513 6.29 44.82 -1.04
CA ILE A 513 5.49 43.61 -0.87
C ILE A 513 6.07 42.76 0.27
N SER A 514 7.40 42.66 0.38
CA SER A 514 8.04 42.02 1.53
C SER A 514 7.69 42.71 2.85
N GLY A 515 7.50 44.04 2.88
CA GLY A 515 7.04 44.78 4.05
C GLY A 515 5.58 44.48 4.40
N LEU A 516 4.67 44.59 3.43
CA LEU A 516 3.24 44.28 3.61
C LEU A 516 3.03 42.84 4.10
N CYS A 517 3.75 41.86 3.55
CA CYS A 517 3.72 40.45 3.99
C CYS A 517 4.26 40.23 5.42
N LYS A 518 4.95 41.20 6.00
CA LYS A 518 5.40 41.18 7.41
C LYS A 518 4.44 41.91 8.36
N ALA A 519 3.52 42.73 7.87
CA ALA A 519 2.62 43.52 8.70
C ALA A 519 1.84 42.69 9.74
N ARG A 520 1.37 43.36 10.80
CA ARG A 520 0.51 42.78 11.84
C ARG A 520 -0.90 42.50 11.31
N ASP A 521 -1.47 43.52 10.70
CA ASP A 521 -2.83 43.54 10.18
C ASP A 521 -2.88 42.94 8.77
N ASP A 522 -4.07 42.54 8.32
CA ASP A 522 -4.24 41.98 6.97
C ASP A 522 -4.04 43.07 5.90
N GLN A 523 -2.90 42.98 5.20
CA GLN A 523 -2.54 43.84 4.08
C GLN A 523 -2.69 43.16 2.72
N THR A 524 -3.41 42.02 2.64
CA THR A 524 -3.49 41.23 1.40
C THR A 524 -4.11 41.98 0.22
N ALA A 525 -5.09 42.85 0.46
CA ALA A 525 -5.64 43.73 -0.59
C ALA A 525 -4.59 44.73 -1.14
N ASN A 526 -3.70 45.25 -0.28
CA ASN A 526 -2.61 46.12 -0.72
C ASN A 526 -1.51 45.32 -1.43
N ILE A 527 -1.23 44.09 -0.99
CA ILE A 527 -0.30 43.19 -1.71
C ILE A 527 -0.82 42.92 -3.12
N GLU A 528 -2.12 42.66 -3.28
CA GLU A 528 -2.76 42.48 -4.59
C GLU A 528 -2.62 43.71 -5.48
N ALA A 529 -2.92 44.91 -4.96
CA ALA A 529 -2.79 46.17 -5.69
C ALA A 529 -1.35 46.47 -6.14
N TYR A 530 -0.33 46.16 -5.31
CA TYR A 530 1.07 46.34 -5.69
C TYR A 530 1.56 45.26 -6.67
N LEU A 531 1.03 44.04 -6.63
CA LEU A 531 1.29 43.01 -7.64
C LEU A 531 0.69 43.39 -9.00
N ASP A 532 -0.57 43.82 -9.03
CA ASP A 532 -1.21 44.37 -10.25
C ASP A 532 -0.43 45.57 -10.79
N MET A 533 0.09 46.44 -9.90
CA MET A 533 0.94 47.56 -10.31
C MET A 533 2.25 47.09 -10.98
N MET A 534 2.96 46.12 -10.41
CA MET A 534 4.14 45.52 -11.04
C MET A 534 3.83 44.94 -12.43
N VAL A 535 2.77 44.14 -12.55
CA VAL A 535 2.35 43.53 -13.82
C VAL A 535 1.99 44.62 -14.85
N SER A 536 1.30 45.69 -14.42
CA SER A 536 0.93 46.82 -15.28
C SER A 536 2.14 47.64 -15.78
N ARG A 537 3.22 47.73 -14.99
CA ARG A 537 4.52 48.31 -15.37
C ARG A 537 5.41 47.35 -16.20
N GLY A 538 5.01 46.09 -16.36
CA GLY A 538 5.80 45.05 -17.03
C GLY A 538 6.96 44.48 -16.20
N LEU A 539 6.91 44.66 -14.88
CA LEU A 539 7.98 44.24 -13.95
C LEU A 539 7.80 42.77 -13.52
N PRO A 540 8.86 41.94 -13.57
CA PRO A 540 8.77 40.52 -13.22
C PRO A 540 8.51 40.28 -11.72
N ILE A 541 7.58 39.36 -11.42
CA ILE A 541 7.30 38.91 -10.04
C ILE A 541 8.40 37.95 -9.61
N THR A 542 9.24 38.37 -8.67
CA THR A 542 10.42 37.57 -8.29
C THR A 542 10.10 36.37 -7.40
N ASP A 543 11.01 35.39 -7.44
CA ASP A 543 11.20 34.29 -6.49
C ASP A 543 10.96 34.68 -5.01
N SER A 544 11.30 35.91 -4.62
CA SER A 544 11.15 36.39 -3.24
C SER A 544 9.73 36.85 -2.91
N ILE A 545 9.06 37.52 -3.85
CA ILE A 545 7.67 37.96 -3.73
C ILE A 545 6.74 36.76 -3.63
N VAL A 546 6.91 35.74 -4.47
CA VAL A 546 6.03 34.55 -4.48
C VAL A 546 6.01 33.86 -3.12
N ARG A 547 7.20 33.65 -2.51
CA ARG A 547 7.31 33.03 -1.18
C ARG A 547 6.73 33.93 -0.07
N ALA A 548 7.02 35.23 -0.09
CA ALA A 548 6.50 36.17 0.90
C ALA A 548 4.96 36.31 0.82
N THR A 549 4.42 36.41 -0.39
CA THR A 549 2.97 36.48 -0.65
C THR A 549 2.29 35.18 -0.26
N THR A 550 2.93 34.02 -0.49
CA THR A 550 2.46 32.72 0.00
C THR A 550 2.33 32.69 1.51
N ASP A 551 3.37 33.14 2.22
CA ASP A 551 3.37 33.15 3.69
C ASP A 551 2.32 34.13 4.26
N ALA A 552 2.06 35.25 3.58
CA ALA A 552 0.98 36.18 3.92
C ALA A 552 -0.42 35.59 3.65
N CYS A 553 -0.65 34.99 2.47
CA CYS A 553 -1.93 34.35 2.11
C CYS A 553 -2.30 33.22 3.09
N ILE A 554 -1.30 32.48 3.59
CA ILE A 554 -1.50 31.42 4.58
C ILE A 554 -1.74 32.00 5.98
N ARG A 555 -1.01 33.06 6.37
CA ARG A 555 -1.19 33.73 7.68
C ARG A 555 -2.59 34.36 7.82
N PHE A 556 -3.08 35.00 6.77
CA PHE A 556 -4.36 35.74 6.76
C PHE A 556 -5.51 34.96 6.10
N GLU A 557 -5.29 33.71 5.69
CA GLU A 557 -6.26 32.87 4.98
C GLU A 557 -6.85 33.48 3.69
N ASN A 558 -6.16 34.40 3.02
CA ASN A 558 -6.60 34.94 1.72
C ASN A 558 -6.26 33.96 0.57
N TRP A 559 -7.16 33.01 0.35
CA TRP A 559 -7.07 32.01 -0.73
C TRP A 559 -7.46 32.54 -2.12
N GLU A 560 -7.90 33.79 -2.23
CA GLU A 560 -8.30 34.41 -3.51
C GLU A 560 -7.09 35.09 -4.16
N LEU A 561 -6.33 35.87 -3.39
CA LEU A 561 -5.01 36.40 -3.78
C LEU A 561 -4.08 35.27 -4.23
N MET A 562 -4.05 34.14 -3.52
CA MET A 562 -3.30 32.94 -3.92
C MET A 562 -3.72 32.34 -5.29
N ARG A 563 -4.98 32.52 -5.70
CA ARG A 563 -5.46 32.14 -7.05
C ARG A 563 -5.19 33.21 -8.10
N ASN A 564 -5.09 34.48 -7.72
CA ASN A 564 -4.78 35.58 -8.63
C ASN A 564 -3.27 35.68 -8.90
N LEU A 565 -2.43 35.48 -7.89
CA LEU A 565 -0.97 35.32 -8.03
C LEU A 565 -0.61 34.25 -9.07
N MET A 566 -1.28 33.09 -9.07
CA MET A 566 -1.09 32.02 -10.06
C MET A 566 -1.46 32.42 -11.51
N LYS A 567 -2.20 33.53 -11.71
CA LYS A 567 -2.52 34.10 -13.04
C LYS A 567 -1.55 35.20 -13.45
N MET A 568 -1.03 35.95 -12.47
CA MET A 568 -0.05 37.02 -12.65
C MET A 568 1.37 36.47 -12.92
N LEU A 569 1.64 35.24 -12.49
CA LEU A 569 2.98 34.65 -12.48
C LEU A 569 3.45 34.24 -13.88
N ASP A 570 4.45 34.96 -14.40
CA ASP A 570 5.33 34.42 -15.43
C ASP A 570 6.29 33.41 -14.78
N VAL A 571 6.41 32.23 -15.39
CA VAL A 571 7.26 31.13 -14.92
C VAL A 571 8.69 31.29 -15.43
N ASP A 572 8.88 31.85 -16.62
CA ASP A 572 10.18 31.97 -17.27
C ASP A 572 11.02 33.12 -16.66
N ALA A 573 10.37 34.04 -15.95
CA ALA A 573 10.98 35.11 -15.16
C ALA A 573 11.51 34.66 -13.77
N LEU A 574 11.28 33.41 -13.35
CA LEU A 574 11.68 32.90 -12.02
C LEU A 574 13.04 32.20 -12.05
N GLN A 575 14.05 32.79 -11.38
CA GLN A 575 15.39 32.21 -11.25
C GLN A 575 15.41 30.78 -10.71
N ASN A 576 14.49 30.41 -9.82
CA ASN A 576 14.37 29.06 -9.26
C ASN A 576 12.90 28.59 -9.27
N SER A 577 12.26 28.66 -10.45
CA SER A 577 10.86 28.30 -10.71
C SER A 577 10.38 27.03 -9.98
N GLU A 578 11.10 25.90 -10.12
CA GLU A 578 10.74 24.64 -9.45
C GLU A 578 10.79 24.73 -7.92
N VAL A 579 11.87 25.31 -7.35
CA VAL A 579 12.05 25.39 -5.89
C VAL A 579 11.07 26.39 -5.27
N CYS A 580 10.74 27.46 -5.98
CA CYS A 580 9.77 28.47 -5.54
C CYS A 580 8.33 27.93 -5.55
N THR A 581 7.93 27.28 -6.65
CA THR A 581 6.62 26.63 -6.76
C THR A 581 6.49 25.41 -5.84
N GLY A 582 7.58 24.66 -5.62
CA GLY A 582 7.64 23.56 -4.65
C GLY A 582 7.47 23.98 -3.19
N ASP A 583 8.08 25.10 -2.77
CA ASP A 583 7.84 25.70 -1.45
C ASP A 583 6.37 26.11 -1.30
N THR A 584 5.80 26.72 -2.34
CA THR A 584 4.39 27.16 -2.39
C THR A 584 3.41 26.00 -2.30
N VAL A 585 3.59 24.96 -3.12
CA VAL A 585 2.78 23.72 -3.08
C VAL A 585 2.90 23.04 -1.72
N SER A 586 4.11 22.92 -1.16
CA SER A 586 4.32 22.29 0.15
C SER A 586 3.52 23.00 1.24
N LYS A 587 3.63 24.33 1.32
CA LYS A 587 2.93 25.14 2.32
C LYS A 587 1.41 25.10 2.16
N LEU A 588 0.89 25.05 0.93
CA LEU A 588 -0.55 24.89 0.66
C LEU A 588 -1.10 23.52 1.09
N LEU A 589 -0.28 22.47 1.00
CA LEU A 589 -0.62 21.12 1.44
C LEU A 589 -0.51 20.97 2.97
N ASP A 590 0.55 21.51 3.59
CA ASP A 590 0.69 21.57 5.06
C ASP A 590 -0.46 22.41 5.69
N ALA A 591 -0.95 23.45 5.00
CA ALA A 591 -2.14 24.22 5.39
C ALA A 591 -3.50 23.51 5.09
N GLY A 592 -3.48 22.27 4.59
CA GLY A 592 -4.67 21.46 4.35
C GLY A 592 -5.57 21.93 3.20
N LYS A 593 -5.10 22.83 2.32
CA LYS A 593 -5.89 23.39 1.20
C LYS A 593 -5.68 22.55 -0.08
N TRP A 594 -6.00 21.26 0.01
CA TRP A 594 -5.76 20.21 -1.01
C TRP A 594 -6.16 20.62 -2.43
N SER A 595 -7.33 21.27 -2.60
CA SER A 595 -7.82 21.73 -3.90
C SER A 595 -6.92 22.78 -4.54
N LEU A 596 -6.43 23.74 -3.75
CA LEU A 596 -5.58 24.85 -4.21
C LEU A 596 -4.13 24.40 -4.41
N GLY A 597 -3.60 23.55 -3.53
CA GLY A 597 -2.32 22.87 -3.75
C GLY A 597 -2.33 22.02 -5.03
N ARG A 598 -3.47 21.39 -5.35
CA ARG A 598 -3.68 20.70 -6.63
C ARG A 598 -3.75 21.65 -7.83
N GLU A 599 -4.38 22.82 -7.71
CA GLU A 599 -4.39 23.84 -8.77
C GLU A 599 -2.97 24.31 -9.10
N TRP A 600 -2.17 24.64 -8.08
CA TRP A 600 -0.75 24.97 -8.24
C TRP A 600 0.09 23.82 -8.81
N LEU A 601 -0.09 22.57 -8.36
CA LEU A 601 0.56 21.40 -8.98
C LEU A 601 0.20 21.25 -10.47
N MET A 602 -1.07 21.43 -10.83
CA MET A 602 -1.52 21.36 -12.22
C MET A 602 -0.99 22.52 -13.07
N PHE A 603 -0.81 23.71 -12.50
CA PHE A 603 -0.13 24.83 -13.14
C PHE A 603 1.34 24.48 -13.44
N CYS A 604 2.10 24.02 -12.44
CA CYS A 604 3.50 23.61 -12.59
C CYS A 604 3.68 22.58 -13.73
N HIS A 605 2.85 21.53 -13.74
CA HIS A 605 2.92 20.49 -14.78
C HIS A 605 2.53 20.99 -16.18
N ARG A 606 1.76 22.08 -16.32
CA ARG A 606 1.48 22.70 -17.64
C ARG A 606 2.67 23.47 -18.18
N HIS A 607 3.45 24.10 -17.30
CA HIS A 607 4.69 24.80 -17.64
C HIS A 607 5.92 23.88 -17.60
N GLY A 608 5.74 22.56 -17.52
CA GLY A 608 6.83 21.58 -17.56
C GLY A 608 7.66 21.44 -16.28
N LEU A 609 7.32 22.16 -15.21
CA LEU A 609 8.04 22.13 -13.94
C LEU A 609 7.80 20.84 -13.14
N HIS A 610 8.81 20.41 -12.38
CA HIS A 610 8.74 19.30 -11.44
C HIS A 610 9.03 19.76 -9.99
N PRO A 611 8.10 20.52 -9.37
CA PRO A 611 8.31 21.16 -8.07
C PRO A 611 8.56 20.13 -6.94
N PRO A 612 9.68 20.22 -6.19
CA PRO A 612 9.98 19.31 -5.10
C PRO A 612 9.10 19.59 -3.87
N VAL A 613 8.16 18.69 -3.60
CA VAL A 613 7.23 18.80 -2.46
C VAL A 613 7.87 18.27 -1.17
N ARG A 614 7.92 19.09 -0.11
CA ARG A 614 8.42 18.69 1.22
C ARG A 614 7.49 17.68 1.88
N ARG A 615 8.01 16.91 2.84
CA ARG A 615 7.28 15.89 3.64
C ARG A 615 6.50 14.84 2.83
N LYS A 616 6.68 14.78 1.51
CA LYS A 616 5.94 13.95 0.54
C LYS A 616 5.68 12.50 0.97
N MET A 617 6.65 11.84 1.59
CA MET A 617 6.51 10.46 2.09
C MET A 617 5.60 10.36 3.34
N GLU A 618 5.70 11.33 4.25
CA GLU A 618 4.82 11.44 5.43
C GLU A 618 3.40 11.79 4.98
N LEU A 619 3.26 12.78 4.10
CA LEU A 619 1.97 13.22 3.57
C LEU A 619 1.22 12.11 2.83
N LEU A 620 1.91 11.29 2.01
CA LEU A 620 1.28 10.13 1.36
C LEU A 620 0.84 9.05 2.38
N ARG A 621 1.57 8.90 3.49
CA ARG A 621 1.22 8.00 4.59
C ARG A 621 0.04 8.53 5.40
N GLU A 622 0.03 9.81 5.75
CA GLU A 622 -1.10 10.51 6.38
C GLU A 622 -2.37 10.39 5.50
N MET A 623 -2.26 10.55 4.17
CA MET A 623 -3.37 10.36 3.24
C MET A 623 -3.88 8.91 3.22
N ARG A 624 -3.00 7.91 3.35
CA ARG A 624 -3.34 6.49 3.44
C ARG A 624 -4.05 6.16 4.76
N GLU A 625 -3.49 6.58 5.88
CA GLU A 625 -4.02 6.34 7.23
C GLU A 625 -5.40 6.96 7.41
N ASN A 626 -5.58 8.21 6.95
CA ASN A 626 -6.87 8.90 6.91
C ASN A 626 -7.83 8.39 5.80
N LYS A 627 -7.46 7.34 5.05
CA LYS A 627 -8.24 6.74 3.95
C LYS A 627 -8.76 7.75 2.92
N SER A 628 -7.92 8.72 2.59
CA SER A 628 -8.25 9.82 1.68
C SER A 628 -8.66 9.34 0.29
N LYS A 629 -9.49 10.14 -0.39
CA LYS A 629 -9.94 9.93 -1.78
C LYS A 629 -9.27 10.87 -2.79
N GLU A 630 -8.28 11.66 -2.35
CA GLU A 630 -7.50 12.62 -3.14
C GLU A 630 -6.49 11.93 -4.11
N TRP A 631 -6.97 10.96 -4.89
CA TRP A 631 -6.14 10.13 -5.78
C TRP A 631 -5.33 10.93 -6.80
N ARG A 632 -5.79 12.14 -7.17
CA ARG A 632 -5.10 13.00 -8.15
C ARG A 632 -3.74 13.47 -7.62
N ILE A 633 -3.71 13.92 -6.37
CA ILE A 633 -2.49 14.38 -5.68
C ILE A 633 -1.57 13.19 -5.42
N ALA A 634 -2.13 12.09 -4.89
CA ALA A 634 -1.36 10.89 -4.60
C ALA A 634 -0.71 10.30 -5.87
N TYR A 635 -1.45 10.26 -7.00
CA TYR A 635 -0.93 9.76 -8.27
C TYR A 635 0.16 10.67 -8.86
N SER A 636 -0.01 12.00 -8.87
CA SER A 636 1.02 12.91 -9.39
C SER A 636 2.31 12.83 -8.58
N LEU A 637 2.20 12.80 -7.25
CA LEU A 637 3.33 12.61 -6.34
C LEU A 637 4.03 11.26 -6.60
N ALA A 638 3.28 10.17 -6.79
CA ALA A 638 3.84 8.85 -7.10
C ALA A 638 4.49 8.75 -8.49
N THR A 639 3.99 9.47 -9.50
CA THR A 639 4.65 9.53 -10.81
C THR A 639 5.94 10.34 -10.79
N GLU A 640 6.02 11.37 -9.95
CA GLU A 640 7.23 12.17 -9.76
C GLU A 640 8.31 11.39 -8.98
N THR A 641 7.97 10.57 -7.97
CA THR A 641 8.97 9.65 -7.38
C THR A 641 9.51 8.61 -8.35
N MET A 642 8.77 8.29 -9.43
CA MET A 642 9.21 7.37 -10.49
C MET A 642 10.12 8.01 -11.55
N SER A 643 10.25 9.34 -11.61
CA SER A 643 11.21 10.00 -12.52
C SER A 643 12.64 9.96 -11.97
N PHE A 644 12.80 9.71 -10.67
CA PHE A 644 14.11 9.66 -10.01
C PHE A 644 14.98 8.53 -10.56
N ARG A 645 16.11 8.90 -11.18
CA ARG A 645 17.10 8.00 -11.82
C ARG A 645 17.53 6.79 -10.97
N ARG A 646 17.37 6.87 -9.64
CA ARG A 646 17.60 5.79 -8.68
C ARG A 646 16.57 5.87 -7.55
N LEU A 647 15.85 4.77 -7.32
CA LEU A 647 14.93 4.62 -6.18
C LEU A 647 15.66 4.09 -4.94
N VAL A 648 15.20 4.51 -3.77
CA VAL A 648 15.49 3.97 -2.43
C VAL A 648 14.19 3.34 -1.88
N GLN A 649 14.27 2.45 -0.89
CA GLN A 649 13.10 1.73 -0.35
C GLN A 649 11.92 2.65 -0.03
N ASN A 650 12.16 3.71 0.75
CA ASN A 650 11.15 4.70 1.14
C ASN A 650 10.40 5.33 -0.06
N ASN A 651 11.04 5.45 -1.22
CA ASN A 651 10.40 5.96 -2.44
C ASN A 651 9.35 4.95 -2.94
N VAL A 652 9.69 3.66 -2.95
CA VAL A 652 8.80 2.58 -3.39
C VAL A 652 7.69 2.34 -2.38
N ASP A 653 7.96 2.53 -1.09
CA ASP A 653 6.95 2.53 -0.03
C ASP A 653 5.94 3.67 -0.23
N SER A 654 6.40 4.89 -0.52
CA SER A 654 5.52 6.03 -0.79
C SER A 654 4.63 5.82 -2.04
N VAL A 655 5.11 5.07 -3.04
CA VAL A 655 4.31 4.64 -4.19
C VAL A 655 3.25 3.61 -3.78
N ALA A 656 3.58 2.70 -2.85
CA ALA A 656 2.62 1.75 -2.30
C ALA A 656 1.52 2.45 -1.48
N ASP A 657 1.89 3.46 -0.68
CA ASP A 657 0.95 4.30 0.06
C ASP A 657 0.02 5.08 -0.91
N ALA A 658 0.57 5.70 -1.95
CA ALA A 658 -0.19 6.39 -2.99
C ALA A 658 -1.12 5.46 -3.79
N ALA A 659 -0.70 4.22 -4.05
CA ALA A 659 -1.54 3.20 -4.68
C ALA A 659 -2.71 2.78 -3.77
N GLU A 660 -2.55 2.77 -2.45
CA GLU A 660 -3.64 2.56 -1.50
C GLU A 660 -4.63 3.75 -1.48
N VAL A 661 -4.16 4.99 -1.56
CA VAL A 661 -5.03 6.17 -1.76
C VAL A 661 -5.82 6.06 -3.08
N CYS A 662 -5.19 5.61 -4.17
CA CYS A 662 -5.89 5.33 -5.43
C CYS A 662 -6.95 4.21 -5.28
N ARG A 663 -6.65 3.16 -4.49
CA ARG A 663 -7.60 2.08 -4.16
C ARG A 663 -8.80 2.59 -3.35
N ASN A 664 -8.57 3.49 -2.38
CA ASN A 664 -9.63 4.08 -1.55
C ASN A 664 -10.57 5.01 -2.35
N ALA A 665 -10.11 5.55 -3.48
CA ALA A 665 -10.89 6.30 -4.45
C ALA A 665 -11.48 5.44 -5.60
N ASP A 666 -11.40 4.11 -5.49
CA ASP A 666 -11.83 3.14 -6.50
C ASP A 666 -11.15 3.26 -7.89
N ARG A 667 -9.97 3.88 -7.94
CA ARG A 667 -9.17 4.07 -9.16
C ARG A 667 -8.19 2.92 -9.42
N MET A 668 -8.77 1.73 -9.55
CA MET A 668 -8.05 0.47 -9.82
C MET A 668 -7.19 0.53 -11.10
N ASP A 669 -7.59 1.33 -12.09
CA ASP A 669 -6.82 1.56 -13.32
C ASP A 669 -5.47 2.28 -13.08
N LEU A 670 -5.41 3.12 -12.05
CA LEU A 670 -4.20 3.86 -11.68
C LEU A 670 -3.27 3.01 -10.79
N VAL A 671 -3.84 2.17 -9.93
CA VAL A 671 -3.10 1.18 -9.13
C VAL A 671 -2.26 0.26 -10.03
N ILE A 672 -2.85 -0.22 -11.13
CA ILE A 672 -2.13 -1.07 -12.10
C ILE A 672 -1.01 -0.30 -12.81
N LYS A 673 -1.23 0.98 -13.16
CA LYS A 673 -0.21 1.84 -13.78
C LYS A 673 0.97 2.12 -12.83
N LEU A 674 0.70 2.40 -11.55
CA LEU A 674 1.74 2.58 -10.54
C LEU A 674 2.55 1.29 -10.31
N PHE A 675 1.88 0.13 -10.31
CA PHE A 675 2.57 -1.17 -10.24
C PHE A 675 3.44 -1.43 -11.48
N ASP A 676 2.92 -1.23 -12.69
CA ASP A 676 3.68 -1.47 -13.93
C ASP A 676 4.88 -0.50 -14.04
N ALA A 677 4.73 0.76 -13.57
CA ALA A 677 5.83 1.71 -13.47
C ALA A 677 6.90 1.26 -12.45
N ALA A 678 6.49 0.82 -11.25
CA ALA A 678 7.40 0.31 -10.23
C ALA A 678 8.18 -0.92 -10.73
N ALA A 679 7.48 -1.92 -11.25
CA ALA A 679 8.07 -3.15 -11.77
C ALA A 679 8.90 -2.93 -13.05
N GLY A 680 8.67 -1.83 -13.77
CA GLY A 680 9.43 -1.39 -14.93
C GLY A 680 10.73 -0.64 -14.60
N HIS A 681 10.83 -0.03 -13.42
CA HIS A 681 11.94 0.87 -13.09
C HIS A 681 13.32 0.16 -13.09
N SER A 682 14.34 0.86 -13.58
CA SER A 682 15.68 0.30 -13.84
C SER A 682 16.34 -0.29 -12.59
N SER A 683 16.28 0.40 -11.46
CA SER A 683 16.84 -0.06 -10.18
C SER A 683 16.17 -1.33 -9.66
N LEU A 684 14.83 -1.37 -9.63
CA LEU A 684 14.05 -2.52 -9.17
C LEU A 684 14.23 -3.72 -10.10
N ARG A 685 14.29 -3.49 -11.42
CA ARG A 685 14.58 -4.52 -12.42
C ARG A 685 16.00 -5.10 -12.27
N PHE A 686 16.98 -4.28 -11.91
CA PHE A 686 18.35 -4.74 -11.60
C PHE A 686 18.37 -5.63 -10.35
N PHE A 687 17.83 -5.17 -9.22
CA PHE A 687 17.81 -5.96 -7.97
C PHE A 687 17.05 -7.28 -8.11
N ARG A 688 15.87 -7.28 -8.76
CA ARG A 688 15.11 -8.52 -9.01
C ARG A 688 15.87 -9.50 -9.90
N ASN A 689 16.59 -9.02 -10.91
CA ASN A 689 17.44 -9.89 -11.75
C ASN A 689 18.62 -10.47 -10.96
N HIS A 690 19.22 -9.69 -10.05
CA HIS A 690 20.31 -10.15 -9.18
C HIS A 690 19.83 -11.19 -8.16
N GLN A 691 18.70 -10.94 -7.46
CA GLN A 691 18.07 -11.94 -6.57
C GLN A 691 17.79 -13.27 -7.29
N ARG A 692 17.25 -13.22 -8.51
CA ARG A 692 17.01 -14.42 -9.33
C ARG A 692 18.30 -15.17 -9.71
N GLN A 693 19.42 -14.48 -9.95
CA GLN A 693 20.71 -15.13 -10.20
C GLN A 693 21.23 -15.85 -8.96
N VAL A 694 21.13 -15.21 -7.79
CA VAL A 694 21.52 -15.78 -6.48
C VAL A 694 20.65 -16.99 -6.12
N GLN A 695 19.32 -16.89 -6.24
CA GLN A 695 18.39 -18.01 -6.01
C GLN A 695 18.62 -19.19 -6.97
N ALA A 696 19.07 -18.93 -8.20
CA ALA A 696 19.33 -19.96 -9.21
C ALA A 696 20.68 -20.69 -9.04
N GLY A 697 21.43 -20.45 -7.96
CA GLY A 697 22.68 -21.15 -7.65
C GLY A 697 23.81 -20.91 -8.64
N ARG A 698 23.72 -19.88 -9.48
CA ARG A 698 24.80 -19.46 -10.37
C ARG A 698 25.65 -18.43 -9.64
N GLU A 699 26.96 -18.63 -9.62
CA GLU A 699 27.89 -17.63 -9.08
C GLU A 699 27.64 -16.27 -9.76
N ALA A 700 27.32 -15.26 -8.95
CA ALA A 700 27.16 -13.90 -9.44
C ALA A 700 28.54 -13.39 -9.86
N SER A 701 28.82 -13.42 -11.15
CA SER A 701 30.14 -13.13 -11.75
C SER A 701 30.64 -11.70 -11.54
N GLN A 702 29.85 -10.85 -10.87
CA GLN A 702 30.31 -9.66 -10.17
C GLN A 702 29.68 -9.62 -8.77
N PRO A 703 30.47 -9.59 -7.67
CA PRO A 703 29.94 -9.19 -6.37
C PRO A 703 29.54 -7.70 -6.42
N LEU A 704 28.55 -7.30 -5.61
CA LEU A 704 28.09 -5.92 -5.49
C LEU A 704 29.19 -5.01 -4.91
N LYS A 705 30.09 -4.49 -5.76
CA LYS A 705 31.12 -3.50 -5.43
C LYS A 705 30.54 -2.10 -5.20
N LEU A 706 29.56 -1.96 -4.31
CA LEU A 706 28.96 -0.68 -3.91
C LEU A 706 28.08 -0.90 -2.67
N ASN A 707 28.28 -0.10 -1.61
CA ASN A 707 27.50 -0.17 -0.36
C ASN A 707 26.05 0.27 -0.61
N VAL A 708 25.18 -0.66 -1.00
CA VAL A 708 23.82 -0.38 -1.44
C VAL A 708 22.86 -1.47 -0.99
N GLU A 709 21.87 -1.07 -0.20
CA GLU A 709 20.80 -1.95 0.26
C GLU A 709 19.88 -2.38 -0.91
N PRO A 710 19.40 -3.64 -0.91
CA PRO A 710 18.53 -4.14 -1.97
C PRO A 710 17.14 -3.52 -1.86
N VAL A 711 16.71 -2.82 -2.92
CA VAL A 711 15.38 -2.18 -2.97
C VAL A 711 14.34 -3.20 -3.46
N VAL A 712 13.24 -3.36 -2.71
CA VAL A 712 12.22 -4.39 -2.91
C VAL A 712 10.82 -3.76 -3.05
N VAL A 713 9.99 -4.30 -3.96
CA VAL A 713 8.60 -3.84 -4.11
C VAL A 713 7.76 -4.33 -2.92
N PRO A 714 7.08 -3.43 -2.17
CA PRO A 714 6.28 -3.81 -0.99
C PRO A 714 5.14 -4.78 -1.30
N LEU A 715 4.87 -5.67 -0.35
CA LEU A 715 3.79 -6.67 -0.44
C LEU A 715 2.41 -6.02 -0.65
N SER A 716 2.18 -4.84 -0.06
CA SER A 716 0.96 -4.04 -0.25
C SER A 716 0.75 -3.62 -1.72
N LEU A 717 1.80 -3.26 -2.46
CA LEU A 717 1.67 -2.87 -3.87
C LEU A 717 1.36 -4.08 -4.75
N TYR A 718 1.91 -5.27 -4.45
CA TYR A 718 1.51 -6.53 -5.09
C TYR A 718 0.03 -6.87 -4.82
N LYS A 719 -0.39 -6.86 -3.54
CA LYS A 719 -1.80 -7.09 -3.13
C LYS A 719 -2.75 -6.13 -3.85
N ASN A 720 -2.46 -4.84 -3.82
CA ASN A 720 -3.31 -3.81 -4.42
C ASN A 720 -3.40 -3.98 -5.95
N ALA A 721 -2.31 -4.34 -6.64
CA ALA A 721 -2.31 -4.60 -8.08
C ALA A 721 -3.10 -5.86 -8.47
N ILE A 722 -3.00 -6.94 -7.69
CA ILE A 722 -3.78 -8.17 -7.89
C ILE A 722 -5.27 -7.91 -7.66
N LEU A 723 -5.64 -7.26 -6.55
CA LEU A 723 -7.02 -6.88 -6.26
C LEU A 723 -7.61 -5.96 -7.33
N ALA A 724 -6.82 -5.01 -7.85
CA ALA A 724 -7.22 -4.14 -8.94
C ALA A 724 -7.49 -4.88 -10.26
N LEU A 725 -6.80 -5.99 -10.53
CA LEU A 725 -7.08 -6.85 -11.69
C LEU A 725 -8.32 -7.73 -11.47
N LEU A 726 -8.48 -8.32 -10.28
CA LEU A 726 -9.61 -9.19 -9.94
C LEU A 726 -10.94 -8.44 -9.77
N ARG A 727 -10.91 -7.14 -9.46
CA ARG A 727 -12.12 -6.30 -9.26
C ARG A 727 -12.56 -5.50 -10.50
N GLN A 728 -11.82 -5.54 -11.61
CA GLN A 728 -12.34 -4.94 -12.83
C GLN A 728 -13.60 -5.68 -13.30
N PRO A 729 -14.66 -4.97 -13.73
CA PRO A 729 -15.82 -5.64 -14.30
C PRO A 729 -15.41 -6.42 -15.55
N LYS A 730 -15.98 -7.61 -15.68
CA LYS A 730 -16.03 -8.30 -16.98
C LYS A 730 -16.70 -7.36 -17.97
N THR A 731 -16.14 -7.23 -19.16
CA THR A 731 -16.76 -6.41 -20.20
C THR A 731 -17.94 -7.18 -20.79
N ASP A 732 -19.15 -6.63 -20.75
CA ASP A 732 -20.35 -7.25 -21.34
C ASP A 732 -20.31 -7.37 -22.89
N ALA A 733 -19.18 -7.01 -23.51
CA ALA A 733 -18.87 -7.28 -24.90
C ALA A 733 -18.51 -8.77 -25.07
N VAL A 734 -19.36 -9.50 -25.80
CA VAL A 734 -19.43 -10.97 -25.88
C VAL A 734 -18.14 -11.66 -26.36
N ASP A 735 -17.24 -10.95 -27.05
CA ASP A 735 -16.04 -11.51 -27.72
C ASP A 735 -14.69 -11.11 -27.09
N VAL A 736 -14.65 -10.51 -25.90
CA VAL A 736 -13.37 -10.14 -25.24
C VAL A 736 -12.86 -11.24 -24.31
N ASP A 737 -11.77 -11.89 -24.68
CA ASP A 737 -11.12 -12.92 -23.85
C ASP A 737 -10.42 -12.31 -22.62
N ASP A 738 -11.12 -12.34 -21.48
CA ASP A 738 -10.63 -11.87 -20.18
C ASP A 738 -9.46 -12.69 -19.59
N SER A 739 -9.05 -13.79 -20.25
CA SER A 739 -7.87 -14.60 -19.90
C SER A 739 -6.62 -13.75 -19.66
N TRP A 740 -6.41 -12.66 -20.41
CA TRP A 740 -5.25 -11.78 -20.22
C TRP A 740 -5.18 -11.15 -18.82
N ARG A 741 -6.33 -10.84 -18.18
CA ARG A 741 -6.39 -10.29 -16.82
C ARG A 741 -5.90 -11.30 -15.80
N MET A 742 -6.40 -12.53 -15.90
CA MET A 742 -6.04 -13.64 -15.01
C MET A 742 -4.57 -14.03 -15.20
N ASN A 743 -4.10 -14.13 -16.45
CA ASN A 743 -2.69 -14.38 -16.76
C ASN A 743 -1.77 -13.26 -16.25
N LYS A 744 -2.20 -11.98 -16.27
CA LYS A 744 -1.43 -10.88 -15.66
C LYS A 744 -1.41 -10.99 -14.13
N ALA A 745 -2.54 -11.32 -13.50
CA ALA A 745 -2.63 -11.50 -12.04
C ALA A 745 -1.77 -12.70 -11.56
N GLU A 746 -1.82 -13.83 -12.25
CA GLU A 746 -1.02 -15.04 -11.97
C GLU A 746 0.49 -14.76 -12.15
N ARG A 747 0.87 -14.00 -13.19
CA ARG A 747 2.24 -13.52 -13.40
C ARG A 747 2.73 -12.57 -12.29
N ILE A 748 1.86 -11.69 -11.76
CA ILE A 748 2.19 -10.79 -10.64
C ILE A 748 2.29 -11.58 -9.33
N CYS A 749 1.39 -12.53 -9.11
CA CYS A 749 1.44 -13.44 -7.97
C CYS A 749 2.72 -14.27 -7.96
N ARG A 750 3.14 -14.83 -9.09
CA ARG A 750 4.41 -15.57 -9.19
C ARG A 750 5.61 -14.68 -8.82
N GLN A 751 5.62 -13.41 -9.24
CA GLN A 751 6.66 -12.44 -8.84
C GLN A 751 6.60 -12.09 -7.34
N MET A 752 5.42 -12.00 -6.75
CA MET A 752 5.24 -11.81 -5.30
C MET A 752 5.82 -13.00 -4.51
N LEU A 753 5.55 -14.24 -4.94
CA LEU A 753 6.07 -15.46 -4.32
C LEU A 753 7.61 -15.56 -4.46
N GLU A 754 8.16 -15.28 -5.65
CA GLU A 754 9.62 -15.28 -5.90
C GLU A 754 10.39 -14.29 -5.00
N VAL A 755 9.83 -13.10 -4.78
CA VAL A 755 10.49 -11.98 -4.11
C VAL A 755 10.33 -12.04 -2.58
N HIS A 756 9.13 -12.35 -2.09
CA HIS A 756 8.84 -12.32 -0.64
C HIS A 756 8.95 -13.70 0.03
N GLY A 757 8.66 -14.80 -0.67
CA GLY A 757 8.95 -16.18 -0.25
C GLY A 757 8.49 -16.54 1.17
N LYS A 758 9.39 -16.42 2.15
CA LYS A 758 9.16 -16.73 3.57
C LYS A 758 8.53 -15.58 4.39
N HIS A 759 8.42 -14.39 3.81
CA HIS A 759 7.89 -13.17 4.45
C HIS A 759 6.48 -12.82 3.95
N LEU A 760 5.77 -13.78 3.36
CA LEU A 760 4.37 -13.64 2.96
C LEU A 760 3.48 -13.70 4.20
N ASP A 761 2.54 -12.76 4.32
CA ASP A 761 1.46 -12.84 5.30
C ASP A 761 0.30 -13.72 4.83
N GLY A 762 -0.60 -14.06 5.75
CA GLY A 762 -1.72 -14.96 5.47
C GLY A 762 -2.72 -14.41 4.45
N GLU A 763 -2.85 -13.08 4.32
CA GLU A 763 -3.66 -12.46 3.27
C GLU A 763 -3.04 -12.68 1.88
N ALA A 764 -1.71 -12.51 1.74
CA ALA A 764 -1.01 -12.70 0.47
C ALA A 764 -1.07 -14.16 0.00
N LEU A 765 -0.93 -15.13 0.91
CA LEU A 765 -1.13 -16.54 0.61
C LEU A 765 -2.60 -16.85 0.26
N SER A 766 -3.57 -16.32 1.01
CA SER A 766 -5.00 -16.47 0.69
C SER A 766 -5.36 -15.90 -0.68
N MET A 767 -4.72 -14.79 -1.08
CA MET A 767 -4.88 -14.17 -2.40
C MET A 767 -4.24 -15.00 -3.52
N ALA A 768 -3.07 -15.58 -3.28
CA ALA A 768 -2.42 -16.51 -4.22
C ALA A 768 -3.25 -17.78 -4.44
N ILE A 769 -3.76 -18.37 -3.36
CA ILE A 769 -4.72 -19.49 -3.35
C ILE A 769 -5.97 -19.14 -4.16
N SER A 770 -6.51 -17.92 -3.99
CA SER A 770 -7.68 -17.47 -4.73
C SER A 770 -7.45 -17.42 -6.25
N ILE A 771 -6.34 -16.82 -6.70
CA ILE A 771 -5.98 -16.78 -8.13
C ILE A 771 -5.83 -18.21 -8.68
N LYS A 772 -5.08 -19.08 -8.00
CA LYS A 772 -4.83 -20.45 -8.47
C LYS A 772 -6.10 -21.30 -8.51
N ALA A 773 -7.00 -21.14 -7.54
CA ALA A 773 -8.31 -21.79 -7.56
C ALA A 773 -9.18 -21.31 -8.76
N THR A 774 -9.12 -20.01 -9.10
CA THR A 774 -9.83 -19.48 -10.29
C THR A 774 -9.17 -19.84 -11.63
N ALA A 775 -7.87 -20.12 -11.65
CA ALA A 775 -7.17 -20.66 -12.81
C ALA A 775 -7.45 -22.17 -13.03
N GLY A 776 -7.82 -22.89 -11.95
CA GLY A 776 -8.07 -24.33 -11.96
C GLY A 776 -6.88 -25.19 -11.52
N ASP A 777 -5.78 -24.58 -11.09
CA ASP A 777 -4.57 -25.25 -10.61
C ASP A 777 -4.77 -25.76 -9.16
N HIS A 778 -5.59 -26.80 -8.99
CA HIS A 778 -5.91 -27.37 -7.67
C HIS A 778 -4.67 -27.91 -6.92
N ASP A 779 -3.65 -28.32 -7.66
CA ASP A 779 -2.40 -28.84 -7.08
C ASP A 779 -1.55 -27.74 -6.43
N ASP A 780 -1.40 -26.59 -7.10
CA ASP A 780 -0.79 -25.40 -6.52
C ASP A 780 -1.62 -24.87 -5.33
N VAL A 781 -2.96 -24.92 -5.39
CA VAL A 781 -3.84 -24.53 -4.27
C VAL A 781 -3.58 -25.39 -3.04
N GLY A 782 -3.51 -26.71 -3.19
CA GLY A 782 -3.21 -27.63 -2.09
C GLY A 782 -1.84 -27.36 -1.48
N ALA A 783 -0.80 -27.25 -2.30
CA ALA A 783 0.56 -26.99 -1.85
C ALA A 783 0.74 -25.62 -1.17
N LEU A 784 0.04 -24.58 -1.64
CA LEU A 784 0.04 -23.25 -1.01
C LEU A 784 -0.68 -23.28 0.34
N TYR A 785 -1.79 -24.02 0.48
CA TYR A 785 -2.51 -24.15 1.75
C TYR A 785 -1.72 -24.98 2.78
N GLU A 786 -1.05 -26.05 2.36
CA GLU A 786 -0.12 -26.80 3.20
C GLU A 786 1.08 -25.96 3.64
N SER A 787 1.64 -25.15 2.74
CA SER A 787 2.70 -24.18 3.07
C SER A 787 2.22 -23.14 4.09
N MET A 788 0.99 -22.68 3.97
CA MET A 788 0.37 -21.72 4.89
C MET A 788 0.18 -22.30 6.30
N ARG A 789 -0.31 -23.55 6.39
CA ARG A 789 -0.35 -24.33 7.65
C ARG A 789 1.04 -24.50 8.26
N ALA A 790 2.04 -24.88 7.46
CA ALA A 790 3.40 -25.12 7.93
C ALA A 790 4.11 -23.85 8.45
N LEU A 791 3.63 -22.65 8.07
CA LEU A 791 4.08 -21.36 8.58
C LEU A 791 3.25 -20.86 9.77
N GLY A 792 2.19 -21.56 10.18
CA GLY A 792 1.33 -21.16 11.30
C GLY A 792 0.46 -19.93 11.02
N LEU A 793 0.13 -19.67 9.75
CA LEU A 793 -0.65 -18.49 9.34
C LEU A 793 -2.13 -18.85 9.22
N GLU A 794 -3.02 -18.10 9.89
CA GLU A 794 -4.47 -18.35 9.85
C GLU A 794 -5.06 -18.14 8.43
N PRO A 795 -5.67 -19.17 7.82
CA PRO A 795 -6.27 -19.05 6.49
C PRO A 795 -7.65 -18.41 6.55
N ASN A 796 -7.91 -17.45 5.66
CA ASN A 796 -9.24 -16.84 5.57
C ASN A 796 -10.28 -17.80 4.96
N SER A 797 -11.56 -17.49 5.15
CA SER A 797 -12.70 -18.28 4.67
C SER A 797 -12.64 -18.62 3.18
N TYR A 798 -12.18 -17.70 2.34
CA TYR A 798 -12.01 -17.97 0.90
C TYR A 798 -10.90 -19.01 0.65
N ALA A 799 -9.76 -18.89 1.32
CA ALA A 799 -8.66 -19.83 1.20
C ALA A 799 -9.05 -21.24 1.69
N GLN A 800 -9.76 -21.32 2.82
CA GLN A 800 -10.35 -22.56 3.33
C GLN A 800 -11.30 -23.20 2.31
N ASN A 801 -12.24 -22.43 1.76
CA ASN A 801 -13.20 -22.89 0.75
C ASN A 801 -12.48 -23.42 -0.52
N ALA A 802 -11.50 -22.66 -1.03
CA ALA A 802 -10.69 -23.07 -2.17
C ALA A 802 -9.90 -24.36 -1.92
N ALA A 803 -9.30 -24.50 -0.74
CA ALA A 803 -8.54 -25.68 -0.34
C ALA A 803 -9.43 -26.93 -0.19
N ILE A 804 -10.61 -26.80 0.44
CA ILE A 804 -11.58 -27.91 0.54
C ILE A 804 -11.96 -28.42 -0.86
N ILE A 805 -12.24 -27.51 -1.81
CA ILE A 805 -12.60 -27.88 -3.19
C ILE A 805 -11.42 -28.56 -3.90
N ALA A 806 -10.19 -28.07 -3.71
CA ALA A 806 -8.97 -28.67 -4.28
C ALA A 806 -8.69 -30.06 -3.71
N PHE A 807 -8.64 -30.22 -2.39
CA PHE A 807 -8.40 -31.51 -1.72
C PHE A 807 -9.51 -32.52 -2.03
N SER A 808 -10.77 -32.08 -2.13
CA SER A 808 -11.89 -32.94 -2.58
C SER A 808 -11.68 -33.45 -4.01
N ARG A 809 -11.25 -32.60 -4.95
CA ARG A 809 -10.91 -33.00 -6.32
C ARG A 809 -9.71 -33.95 -6.39
N GLN A 810 -8.71 -33.75 -5.53
CA GLN A 810 -7.55 -34.63 -5.35
C GLN A 810 -7.87 -35.94 -4.59
N ARG A 811 -9.08 -36.08 -4.04
CA ARG A 811 -9.50 -37.18 -3.15
C ARG A 811 -8.69 -37.30 -1.85
N ARG A 812 -8.12 -36.18 -1.39
CA ARG A 812 -7.37 -36.06 -0.13
C ARG A 812 -8.31 -35.77 1.04
N THR A 813 -9.10 -36.78 1.42
CA THR A 813 -10.08 -36.69 2.52
C THR A 813 -9.40 -36.44 3.87
N ASP A 814 -8.16 -36.89 4.03
CA ASP A 814 -7.27 -36.58 5.16
C ASP A 814 -7.14 -35.06 5.41
N GLN A 815 -6.91 -34.28 4.35
CA GLN A 815 -6.75 -32.83 4.47
C GLN A 815 -8.07 -32.12 4.74
N VAL A 816 -9.18 -32.62 4.18
CA VAL A 816 -10.53 -32.10 4.43
C VAL A 816 -10.94 -32.31 5.89
N LEU A 817 -10.67 -33.49 6.45
CA LEU A 817 -10.89 -33.79 7.87
C LEU A 817 -9.99 -32.92 8.76
N ALA A 818 -8.72 -32.70 8.39
CA ALA A 818 -7.86 -31.76 9.12
C ALA A 818 -8.40 -30.31 9.09
N ILE A 819 -9.04 -29.86 7.99
CA ILE A 819 -9.69 -28.53 7.95
C ILE A 819 -10.91 -28.49 8.88
N ARG A 820 -11.73 -29.54 8.92
CA ARG A 820 -12.83 -29.67 9.89
C ARG A 820 -12.33 -29.57 11.33
N ASP A 821 -11.23 -30.25 11.64
CA ASP A 821 -10.69 -30.35 13.01
C ASP A 821 -10.05 -29.04 13.46
N GLU A 822 -9.36 -28.31 12.56
CA GLU A 822 -8.92 -26.93 12.80
C GLU A 822 -10.10 -26.01 13.09
N LEU A 823 -11.18 -26.07 12.29
CA LEU A 823 -12.39 -25.26 12.51
C LEU A 823 -13.08 -25.57 13.85
N MET A 824 -13.04 -26.82 14.34
CA MET A 824 -13.56 -27.17 15.67
C MET A 824 -12.62 -26.71 16.82
N SER A 825 -11.33 -26.49 16.53
CA SER A 825 -10.36 -25.98 17.51
C SER A 825 -10.39 -24.45 17.65
N ASN A 826 -10.78 -23.74 16.59
CA ASN A 826 -10.80 -22.28 16.52
C ASN A 826 -11.87 -21.68 17.44
N ARG A 827 -11.43 -20.92 18.45
CA ARG A 827 -12.30 -20.23 19.41
C ARG A 827 -12.21 -18.72 19.29
N ASP A 828 -13.32 -18.05 19.57
CA ASP A 828 -13.40 -16.60 19.76
C ASP A 828 -12.94 -16.19 21.17
N GLU A 829 -12.87 -14.88 21.44
CA GLU A 829 -12.39 -14.32 22.70
C GLU A 829 -13.22 -14.77 23.92
N ASP A 830 -14.52 -15.04 23.73
CA ASP A 830 -15.43 -15.63 24.72
C ASP A 830 -15.29 -17.17 24.89
N GLY A 831 -14.34 -17.79 24.20
CA GLY A 831 -14.05 -19.24 24.27
C GLY A 831 -15.04 -20.14 23.51
N GLN A 832 -16.04 -19.59 22.82
CA GLN A 832 -16.96 -20.33 21.93
C GLN A 832 -16.29 -20.64 20.58
N ILE A 833 -16.79 -21.64 19.85
CA ILE A 833 -16.24 -22.01 18.52
C ILE A 833 -16.68 -20.98 17.47
N LYS A 834 -15.76 -20.53 16.61
CA LYS A 834 -16.04 -19.48 15.61
C LYS A 834 -17.11 -19.91 14.61
N THR A 835 -18.00 -19.00 14.22
CA THR A 835 -19.05 -19.28 13.22
C THR A 835 -18.45 -19.47 11.83
N VAL A 836 -18.66 -20.64 11.22
CA VAL A 836 -18.18 -20.99 9.88
C VAL A 836 -19.02 -20.29 8.81
N GLU A 837 -18.35 -19.63 7.85
CA GLU A 837 -19.03 -19.02 6.69
C GLU A 837 -19.83 -20.05 5.87
N SER A 838 -21.02 -19.66 5.41
CA SER A 838 -21.92 -20.56 4.66
C SER A 838 -21.29 -21.18 3.41
N ASN A 839 -20.37 -20.48 2.74
CA ASN A 839 -19.62 -21.02 1.60
C ASN A 839 -18.67 -22.16 2.01
N VAL A 840 -17.89 -21.94 3.09
CA VAL A 840 -16.98 -22.95 3.65
C VAL A 840 -17.78 -24.15 4.14
N ALA A 841 -18.86 -23.92 4.90
CA ALA A 841 -19.74 -24.96 5.40
C ALA A 841 -20.39 -25.78 4.26
N ARG A 842 -20.89 -25.14 3.19
CA ARG A 842 -21.49 -25.86 2.05
C ARG A 842 -20.46 -26.72 1.31
N SER A 843 -19.26 -26.20 1.07
CA SER A 843 -18.17 -26.97 0.44
C SER A 843 -17.65 -28.10 1.33
N LEU A 844 -17.53 -27.87 2.64
CA LEU A 844 -17.11 -28.89 3.61
C LEU A 844 -18.12 -30.05 3.64
N LEU A 845 -19.40 -29.75 3.88
CA LEU A 845 -20.47 -30.75 3.89
C LEU A 845 -20.55 -31.51 2.56
N LEU A 846 -20.41 -30.81 1.41
CA LEU A 846 -20.38 -31.45 0.09
C LEU A 846 -19.19 -32.40 -0.07
N SER A 847 -17.99 -31.99 0.34
CA SER A 847 -16.79 -32.82 0.26
C SER A 847 -16.87 -34.07 1.15
N LEU A 848 -17.46 -33.96 2.36
CA LEU A 848 -17.68 -35.09 3.27
C LEU A 848 -18.78 -36.04 2.75
N ALA A 849 -19.87 -35.50 2.20
CA ALA A 849 -20.95 -36.30 1.60
C ALA A 849 -20.48 -37.10 0.37
N LEU A 850 -19.61 -36.51 -0.46
CA LEU A 850 -18.93 -37.16 -1.59
C LEU A 850 -17.86 -38.18 -1.16
N ALA A 851 -17.29 -38.01 0.04
CA ALA A 851 -16.33 -38.95 0.62
C ALA A 851 -16.99 -40.16 1.33
N HIS A 852 -18.31 -40.13 1.53
CA HIS A 852 -19.06 -41.07 2.38
C HIS A 852 -18.67 -41.05 3.88
N GLU A 853 -18.16 -39.93 4.37
CA GLU A 853 -17.73 -39.75 5.77
C GLU A 853 -18.90 -39.27 6.66
N ASP A 854 -19.92 -40.12 6.82
CA ASP A 854 -21.20 -39.75 7.42
C ASP A 854 -21.11 -39.38 8.90
N ASN A 855 -20.20 -40.02 9.65
CA ASN A 855 -19.90 -39.64 11.03
C ASN A 855 -19.32 -38.22 11.08
N ALA A 856 -18.38 -37.90 10.19
CA ALA A 856 -17.76 -36.58 10.13
C ALA A 856 -18.73 -35.48 9.66
N LEU A 857 -19.69 -35.85 8.80
CA LEU A 857 -20.81 -35.00 8.41
C LEU A 857 -21.73 -34.69 9.61
N HIS A 858 -22.00 -35.70 10.45
CA HIS A 858 -22.80 -35.54 11.67
C HIS A 858 -22.08 -34.67 12.72
N ASP A 859 -20.80 -34.97 12.99
CA ASP A 859 -19.94 -34.18 13.87
C ASP A 859 -19.89 -32.70 13.46
N ALA A 860 -19.77 -32.43 12.15
CA ALA A 860 -19.73 -31.08 11.62
C ALA A 860 -21.06 -30.32 11.84
N VAL A 861 -22.21 -30.97 11.63
CA VAL A 861 -23.53 -30.35 11.83
C VAL A 861 -23.86 -30.14 13.32
N GLN A 862 -23.34 -30.98 14.22
CA GLN A 862 -23.53 -30.79 15.66
C GLN A 862 -22.58 -29.75 16.27
N ASN A 863 -21.30 -29.74 15.88
CA ASN A 863 -20.24 -29.03 16.61
C ASN A 863 -19.73 -27.74 15.94
N LEU A 864 -19.97 -27.54 14.62
CA LEU A 864 -19.54 -26.32 13.92
C LEU A 864 -20.73 -25.36 13.73
N PRO A 865 -20.79 -24.23 14.48
CA PRO A 865 -21.85 -23.24 14.28
C PRO A 865 -21.74 -22.64 12.86
N GLY A 866 -22.83 -22.71 12.09
CA GLY A 866 -22.88 -22.36 10.67
C GLY A 866 -23.13 -23.55 9.73
N CYS A 867 -22.73 -24.77 10.13
CA CYS A 867 -23.04 -26.01 9.42
C CYS A 867 -24.49 -26.45 9.68
N THR A 868 -25.47 -25.76 9.09
CA THR A 868 -26.89 -26.03 9.39
C THR A 868 -27.37 -27.41 8.88
N MET A 869 -28.33 -27.98 9.61
CA MET A 869 -29.06 -29.18 9.20
C MET A 869 -29.69 -29.03 7.80
N GLU A 870 -30.17 -27.82 7.48
CA GLU A 870 -30.79 -27.49 6.19
C GLU A 870 -29.79 -27.70 5.03
N MET A 871 -28.54 -27.26 5.21
CA MET A 871 -27.47 -27.37 4.22
C MET A 871 -26.96 -28.80 4.05
N ALA A 872 -26.86 -29.58 5.12
CA ALA A 872 -26.43 -30.98 5.04
C ALA A 872 -27.46 -31.85 4.30
N LEU A 873 -28.75 -31.64 4.56
CA LEU A 873 -29.84 -32.34 3.89
C LEU A 873 -29.92 -31.98 2.39
N ASP A 874 -29.79 -30.69 2.04
CA ASP A 874 -29.70 -30.26 0.64
C ASP A 874 -28.47 -30.87 -0.07
N VAL A 875 -27.31 -30.91 0.59
CA VAL A 875 -26.10 -31.57 0.05
C VAL A 875 -26.29 -33.07 -0.20
N LEU A 876 -26.89 -33.81 0.74
CA LEU A 876 -27.17 -35.24 0.58
C LEU A 876 -28.16 -35.50 -0.57
N MET A 877 -29.19 -34.67 -0.71
CA MET A 877 -30.13 -34.75 -1.83
C MET A 877 -29.46 -34.44 -3.18
N ASN A 878 -28.64 -33.38 -3.28
CA ASN A 878 -27.89 -33.05 -4.49
C ASN A 878 -26.82 -34.09 -4.88
N THR A 879 -26.37 -34.91 -3.93
CA THR A 879 -25.45 -36.05 -4.18
C THR A 879 -26.16 -37.39 -4.41
N ASN A 880 -27.50 -37.36 -4.60
CA ASN A 880 -28.40 -38.53 -4.74
C ASN A 880 -28.47 -39.46 -3.51
N ARG A 881 -27.91 -39.07 -2.36
CA ARG A 881 -27.89 -39.82 -1.09
C ARG A 881 -29.21 -39.68 -0.32
N SER A 882 -30.31 -39.96 -1.02
CA SER A 882 -31.69 -39.70 -0.56
C SER A 882 -32.16 -40.63 0.58
N THR A 883 -31.62 -41.84 0.70
CA THR A 883 -31.77 -42.70 1.88
C THR A 883 -31.20 -42.02 3.11
N ASP A 884 -29.95 -41.58 2.97
CA ASP A 884 -29.10 -41.15 4.07
C ASP A 884 -29.58 -39.79 4.60
N ALA A 885 -30.11 -38.93 3.72
CA ALA A 885 -30.83 -37.71 4.10
C ALA A 885 -32.06 -37.97 4.99
N VAL A 886 -32.82 -39.04 4.74
CA VAL A 886 -33.98 -39.43 5.56
C VAL A 886 -33.53 -40.08 6.89
N GLU A 887 -32.40 -40.78 6.90
CA GLU A 887 -31.80 -41.30 8.15
C GLU A 887 -31.16 -40.20 9.01
N PHE A 888 -30.58 -39.16 8.39
CA PHE A 888 -29.99 -38.01 9.08
C PHE A 888 -31.06 -37.12 9.76
N PHE A 889 -32.22 -36.89 9.12
CA PHE A 889 -33.30 -36.01 9.61
C PHE A 889 -33.68 -36.24 11.10
N ASN A 890 -33.64 -35.20 11.94
CA ASN A 890 -33.79 -35.30 13.39
C ASN A 890 -34.62 -34.12 13.97
N GLU A 891 -34.72 -34.03 15.30
CA GLU A 891 -35.55 -33.03 16.00
C GLU A 891 -35.09 -31.57 15.82
N SER A 892 -33.83 -31.32 15.45
CA SER A 892 -33.32 -29.96 15.19
C SER A 892 -33.57 -29.47 13.75
N ALA A 893 -34.22 -30.28 12.91
CA ALA A 893 -34.64 -29.89 11.58
C ALA A 893 -35.87 -28.94 11.64
N SER A 894 -35.84 -27.85 10.88
CA SER A 894 -36.97 -26.90 10.84
C SER A 894 -38.14 -27.48 10.05
N SER A 895 -39.38 -27.06 10.35
CA SER A 895 -40.56 -27.44 9.57
C SER A 895 -40.42 -27.10 8.08
N LYS A 896 -39.64 -26.05 7.74
CA LYS A 896 -39.32 -25.67 6.36
C LYS A 896 -38.35 -26.64 5.67
N THR A 897 -37.35 -27.20 6.38
CA THR A 897 -36.50 -28.26 5.80
C THR A 897 -37.30 -29.50 5.45
N PHE A 898 -38.22 -29.90 6.34
CA PHE A 898 -39.13 -31.01 6.09
C PHE A 898 -39.96 -30.76 4.83
N GLU A 899 -40.51 -29.57 4.64
CA GLU A 899 -41.23 -29.21 3.41
C GLU A 899 -40.37 -29.28 2.15
N SER A 900 -39.16 -28.73 2.18
CA SER A 900 -38.23 -28.73 1.05
C SER A 900 -37.81 -30.16 0.67
N LEU A 901 -37.30 -30.93 1.63
CA LEU A 901 -36.81 -32.29 1.41
C LEU A 901 -37.95 -33.26 1.06
N PHE A 902 -39.14 -33.11 1.65
CA PHE A 902 -40.33 -33.86 1.26
C PHE A 902 -40.73 -33.57 -0.20
N HIS A 903 -40.67 -32.31 -0.63
CA HIS A 903 -40.94 -31.94 -2.02
C HIS A 903 -39.91 -32.53 -2.99
N GLN A 904 -38.62 -32.46 -2.65
CA GLN A 904 -37.54 -33.06 -3.43
C GLN A 904 -37.68 -34.60 -3.53
N LEU A 905 -38.06 -35.30 -2.45
CA LEU A 905 -38.33 -36.75 -2.45
C LEU A 905 -39.57 -37.12 -3.27
N CYS A 906 -40.60 -36.27 -3.29
CA CYS A 906 -41.73 -36.46 -4.19
C CYS A 906 -41.31 -36.32 -5.67
N GLN A 907 -40.42 -35.37 -5.98
CA GLN A 907 -39.87 -35.15 -7.33
C GLN A 907 -38.90 -36.26 -7.77
N SER A 908 -38.10 -36.83 -6.88
CA SER A 908 -37.21 -37.96 -7.20
C SER A 908 -37.96 -39.28 -7.45
N GLY A 909 -39.27 -39.30 -7.21
CA GLY A 909 -40.14 -40.42 -7.57
C GLY A 909 -40.02 -41.64 -6.65
N ASN A 910 -39.43 -41.51 -5.46
CA ASN A 910 -39.36 -42.58 -4.47
C ASN A 910 -40.35 -42.37 -3.31
N PRO A 911 -41.62 -42.81 -3.46
CA PRO A 911 -42.66 -42.57 -2.45
C PRO A 911 -42.41 -43.32 -1.13
N VAL A 912 -41.60 -44.38 -1.13
CA VAL A 912 -41.23 -45.10 0.10
C VAL A 912 -40.39 -44.21 1.03
N LEU A 913 -39.45 -43.42 0.48
CA LEU A 913 -38.68 -42.46 1.27
C LEU A 913 -39.53 -41.25 1.73
N GLY A 914 -40.49 -40.82 0.91
CA GLY A 914 -41.50 -39.83 1.33
C GLY A 914 -42.35 -40.35 2.50
N ALA A 915 -42.70 -41.63 2.49
CA ALA A 915 -43.47 -42.30 3.53
C ALA A 915 -42.67 -42.48 4.83
N THR A 916 -41.42 -42.94 4.76
CA THR A 916 -40.57 -43.07 5.96
C THR A 916 -40.23 -41.72 6.57
N LEU A 917 -40.07 -40.66 5.77
CA LEU A 917 -39.93 -39.29 6.29
C LEU A 917 -41.21 -38.80 6.99
N LEU A 918 -42.40 -39.01 6.42
CA LEU A 918 -43.69 -38.68 7.06
C LEU A 918 -43.85 -39.41 8.40
N LEU A 919 -43.54 -40.70 8.42
CA LEU A 919 -43.51 -41.53 9.63
C LEU A 919 -42.53 -40.96 10.67
N LYS A 920 -41.30 -40.58 10.26
CA LYS A 920 -40.28 -40.00 11.15
C LYS A 920 -40.74 -38.65 11.72
N HIS A 921 -41.12 -37.70 10.87
CA HIS A 921 -41.62 -36.38 11.28
C HIS A 921 -42.82 -36.47 12.24
N SER A 922 -43.76 -37.40 11.99
CA SER A 922 -44.92 -37.61 12.87
C SER A 922 -44.55 -38.11 14.28
N ARG A 923 -43.43 -38.83 14.43
CA ARG A 923 -42.92 -39.32 15.72
C ARG A 923 -42.19 -38.22 16.49
N LEU A 924 -41.46 -37.35 15.77
CA LEU A 924 -40.66 -36.28 16.37
C LEU A 924 -41.49 -35.02 16.72
N HIS A 925 -42.46 -34.65 15.89
CA HIS A 925 -43.22 -33.39 16.03
C HIS A 925 -44.74 -33.59 16.24
N GLY A 926 -45.20 -34.84 16.31
CA GLY A 926 -46.60 -35.21 16.50
C GLY A 926 -47.44 -35.20 15.22
N LEU A 927 -48.53 -35.97 15.22
CA LEU A 927 -49.36 -36.16 14.02
C LEU A 927 -50.11 -34.89 13.56
N ASN A 928 -50.37 -33.96 14.48
CA ASN A 928 -50.99 -32.66 14.20
C ASN A 928 -50.24 -31.80 13.17
N GLN A 929 -48.92 -31.98 13.03
CA GLN A 929 -48.11 -31.17 12.10
C GLN A 929 -48.06 -31.75 10.67
N VAL A 930 -48.69 -32.91 10.43
CA VAL A 930 -48.68 -33.57 9.11
C VAL A 930 -49.96 -33.22 8.34
N HIS A 931 -49.84 -32.34 7.35
CA HIS A 931 -50.99 -31.88 6.56
C HIS A 931 -51.62 -33.03 5.73
N PRO A 932 -52.94 -33.28 5.82
CA PRO A 932 -53.62 -34.42 5.17
C PRO A 932 -53.34 -34.61 3.67
N ASN A 933 -53.29 -33.53 2.88
CA ASN A 933 -52.95 -33.62 1.44
C ASN A 933 -51.56 -34.22 1.14
N ARG A 934 -50.60 -34.18 2.08
CA ARG A 934 -49.27 -34.79 1.92
C ARG A 934 -49.36 -36.31 2.06
N VAL A 935 -50.17 -36.78 3.00
CA VAL A 935 -50.51 -38.19 3.20
C VAL A 935 -51.20 -38.75 1.95
N ILE A 936 -52.32 -38.15 1.51
CA ILE A 936 -53.04 -38.58 0.29
C ILE A 936 -52.10 -38.74 -0.91
N ARG A 937 -51.24 -37.75 -1.16
CA ARG A 937 -50.29 -37.76 -2.30
C ARG A 937 -49.28 -38.90 -2.23
N VAL A 938 -48.69 -39.15 -1.07
CA VAL A 938 -47.71 -40.24 -0.91
C VAL A 938 -48.40 -41.60 -0.94
N THR A 939 -49.55 -41.76 -0.29
CA THR A 939 -50.30 -43.02 -0.29
C THR A 939 -50.75 -43.41 -1.70
N ASN A 940 -51.27 -42.46 -2.50
CA ASN A 940 -51.56 -42.72 -3.92
C ASN A 940 -50.31 -43.17 -4.69
N ALA A 941 -49.18 -42.46 -4.56
CA ALA A 941 -47.94 -42.82 -5.23
C ALA A 941 -47.34 -44.17 -4.75
N LEU A 942 -47.63 -44.61 -3.52
CA LEU A 942 -47.32 -45.95 -3.03
C LEU A 942 -48.22 -47.02 -3.68
N ILE A 943 -49.53 -46.76 -3.74
CA ILE A 943 -50.53 -47.64 -4.34
C ILE A 943 -50.24 -47.85 -5.84
N GLU A 944 -50.01 -46.77 -6.60
CA GLU A 944 -49.61 -46.81 -8.01
C GLU A 944 -48.35 -47.65 -8.27
N LYS A 945 -47.48 -47.80 -7.26
CA LYS A 945 -46.25 -48.61 -7.32
C LYS A 945 -46.35 -49.95 -6.58
N GLY A 946 -47.55 -50.36 -6.15
CA GLY A 946 -47.79 -51.64 -5.46
C GLY A 946 -47.22 -51.75 -4.04
N ASN A 947 -46.77 -50.66 -3.42
CA ASN A 947 -46.17 -50.64 -2.07
C ASN A 947 -47.24 -50.59 -0.97
N LEU A 948 -48.23 -51.49 -1.04
CA LEU A 948 -49.45 -51.46 -0.23
C LEU A 948 -49.18 -51.53 1.29
N ILE A 949 -48.11 -52.20 1.72
CA ILE A 949 -47.75 -52.33 3.15
C ILE A 949 -47.34 -50.97 3.76
N GLU A 950 -46.58 -50.14 3.04
CA GLU A 950 -46.22 -48.81 3.55
C GLU A 950 -47.39 -47.82 3.44
N ALA A 951 -48.29 -48.04 2.47
CA ALA A 951 -49.54 -47.29 2.35
C ALA A 951 -50.48 -47.59 3.55
N GLU A 952 -50.65 -48.87 3.89
CA GLU A 952 -51.42 -49.34 5.06
C GLU A 952 -50.88 -48.71 6.34
N LYS A 953 -49.58 -48.86 6.63
CA LYS A 953 -48.92 -48.30 7.83
C LYS A 953 -49.13 -46.79 7.99
N LEU A 954 -49.08 -46.04 6.89
CA LEU A 954 -49.14 -44.58 6.92
C LEU A 954 -50.58 -44.06 7.12
N LEU A 955 -51.59 -44.77 6.58
CA LEU A 955 -52.99 -44.48 6.88
C LEU A 955 -53.40 -44.95 8.29
N GLN A 956 -52.90 -46.11 8.74
CA GLN A 956 -53.26 -46.72 10.02
C GLN A 956 -52.99 -45.79 11.22
N MET A 957 -52.01 -44.90 11.11
CA MET A 957 -51.69 -43.85 12.10
C MET A 957 -52.92 -43.00 12.50
N TYR A 958 -53.83 -42.74 11.57
CA TYR A 958 -55.06 -41.97 11.82
C TYR A 958 -56.23 -42.86 12.26
N VAL A 959 -56.19 -44.16 11.96
CA VAL A 959 -57.22 -45.15 12.31
C VAL A 959 -57.09 -45.60 13.77
N ASP A 960 -55.87 -45.90 14.22
CA ASP A 960 -55.62 -46.40 15.58
C ASP A 960 -55.63 -45.29 16.65
N GLY A 961 -55.54 -44.02 16.25
CA GLY A 961 -55.64 -42.86 17.15
C GLY A 961 -54.51 -42.72 18.18
N THR A 962 -53.43 -43.50 18.05
CA THR A 962 -52.39 -43.72 19.07
C THR A 962 -51.60 -42.49 19.48
N ASN A 963 -51.64 -41.41 18.69
CA ASN A 963 -50.97 -40.14 18.97
C ASN A 963 -51.96 -38.96 19.16
N GLY A 964 -53.19 -39.24 19.62
CA GLY A 964 -54.19 -38.24 20.01
C GLY A 964 -54.97 -37.58 18.86
N VAL A 965 -54.52 -37.77 17.61
CA VAL A 965 -55.28 -37.39 16.41
C VAL A 965 -56.00 -38.62 15.87
N SER A 966 -57.32 -38.54 15.76
CA SER A 966 -58.17 -39.58 15.16
C SER A 966 -58.68 -39.13 13.78
N LEU A 967 -58.92 -40.08 12.86
CA LEU A 967 -59.57 -39.84 11.58
C LEU A 967 -60.84 -38.97 11.70
N LYS A 968 -61.61 -39.13 12.78
CA LYS A 968 -62.82 -38.35 13.12
C LYS A 968 -62.60 -36.82 13.16
N GLN A 969 -61.38 -36.39 13.51
CA GLN A 969 -60.99 -34.98 13.65
C GLN A 969 -60.45 -34.37 12.34
N MET A 970 -60.22 -35.20 11.32
CA MET A 970 -59.66 -34.77 10.04
C MET A 970 -60.74 -34.18 9.10
N PRO A 971 -60.38 -33.37 8.09
CA PRO A 971 -61.35 -32.83 7.12
C PRO A 971 -62.14 -33.93 6.39
N PRO A 972 -63.43 -33.70 6.03
CA PRO A 972 -64.27 -34.74 5.40
C PRO A 972 -63.66 -35.38 4.14
N TYR A 973 -63.03 -34.59 3.27
CA TYR A 973 -62.36 -35.10 2.06
C TYR A 973 -61.24 -36.10 2.40
N PHE A 974 -60.54 -35.92 3.54
CA PHE A 974 -59.47 -36.80 3.98
C PHE A 974 -60.03 -38.06 4.64
N GLN A 975 -61.15 -37.96 5.35
CA GLN A 975 -61.87 -39.14 5.85
C GLN A 975 -62.29 -40.02 4.66
N GLN A 976 -62.92 -39.45 3.63
CA GLN A 976 -63.31 -40.14 2.40
C GLN A 976 -62.10 -40.80 1.70
N HIS A 977 -61.07 -40.04 1.32
CA HIS A 977 -59.91 -40.57 0.60
C HIS A 977 -59.18 -41.67 1.40
N THR A 978 -59.10 -41.52 2.72
CA THR A 978 -58.50 -42.55 3.60
C THR A 978 -59.33 -43.82 3.63
N MET A 979 -60.67 -43.69 3.70
CA MET A 979 -61.58 -44.83 3.61
C MET A 979 -61.47 -45.55 2.27
N GLU A 980 -61.57 -44.83 1.14
CA GLU A 980 -61.46 -45.40 -0.21
C GLU A 980 -60.14 -46.16 -0.41
N MET A 981 -59.00 -45.58 0.01
CA MET A 981 -57.70 -46.26 -0.04
C MET A 981 -57.61 -47.48 0.87
N LEU A 982 -58.12 -47.42 2.11
CA LEU A 982 -58.10 -48.57 3.02
C LEU A 982 -59.04 -49.69 2.55
N LEU A 983 -60.18 -49.39 1.94
CA LEU A 983 -61.06 -50.39 1.34
C LEU A 983 -60.35 -51.14 0.20
N PHE A 984 -59.63 -50.42 -0.68
CA PHE A 984 -58.79 -51.04 -1.71
C PHE A 984 -57.67 -51.90 -1.11
N ILE A 985 -56.88 -51.34 -0.18
CA ILE A 985 -55.73 -52.04 0.45
C ILE A 985 -56.18 -53.30 1.21
N TYR A 986 -57.21 -53.20 2.05
CA TYR A 986 -57.75 -54.35 2.78
C TYR A 986 -58.47 -55.33 1.86
N GLY A 987 -58.99 -54.90 0.70
CA GLY A 987 -59.53 -55.76 -0.34
C GLY A 987 -58.45 -56.66 -0.95
N GLU A 988 -57.38 -56.05 -1.46
CA GLU A 988 -56.22 -56.76 -2.05
C GLU A 988 -55.54 -57.72 -1.05
N PHE A 989 -55.43 -57.34 0.23
CA PHE A 989 -54.89 -58.21 1.28
C PHE A 989 -55.90 -59.23 1.84
N GLY A 990 -57.20 -59.08 1.57
CA GLY A 990 -58.26 -59.90 2.18
C GLY A 990 -58.42 -59.70 3.69
N HIS A 991 -58.09 -58.51 4.20
CA HIS A 991 -58.19 -58.13 5.62
C HIS A 991 -59.65 -57.80 6.02
N PHE A 992 -60.57 -58.74 5.81
CA PHE A 992 -62.02 -58.48 5.91
C PHE A 992 -62.53 -58.04 7.29
N ASP A 993 -61.94 -58.53 8.38
CA ASP A 993 -62.31 -58.04 9.72
C ASP A 993 -61.78 -56.61 9.98
N ALA A 994 -60.66 -56.21 9.37
CA ALA A 994 -60.17 -54.82 9.43
C ALA A 994 -61.08 -53.90 8.60
N MET A 995 -61.40 -54.30 7.37
CA MET A 995 -62.38 -53.63 6.50
C MET A 995 -63.72 -53.43 7.21
N ARG A 996 -64.29 -54.49 7.80
CA ARG A 996 -65.50 -54.40 8.62
C ARG A 996 -65.35 -53.41 9.79
N SER A 997 -64.21 -53.41 10.47
CA SER A 997 -63.99 -52.54 11.63
C SER A 997 -63.95 -51.03 11.29
N LEU A 998 -63.78 -50.65 10.02
CA LEU A 998 -63.94 -49.27 9.55
C LEU A 998 -65.41 -48.80 9.61
N PHE A 999 -66.36 -49.72 9.38
CA PHE A 999 -67.80 -49.45 9.40
C PHE A 999 -68.42 -49.60 10.80
N GLU A 1000 -67.84 -50.43 11.69
CA GLU A 1000 -68.42 -50.73 13.01
C GLU A 1000 -68.11 -49.71 14.11
N LYS A 1001 -67.09 -48.87 13.95
CA LYS A 1001 -66.61 -47.96 15.00
C LYS A 1001 -67.15 -46.55 14.83
N GLU A 1002 -67.30 -45.83 15.94
CA GLU A 1002 -67.59 -44.38 15.97
C GLU A 1002 -66.44 -43.49 15.42
N LEU A 1003 -65.53 -44.02 14.59
CA LEU A 1003 -64.36 -43.33 14.04
C LEU A 1003 -64.70 -42.28 12.97
N LEU A 1004 -65.90 -42.34 12.39
CA LEU A 1004 -66.30 -41.50 11.27
C LEU A 1004 -67.26 -40.40 11.74
N ALA A 1005 -66.92 -39.16 11.39
CA ALA A 1005 -67.88 -38.06 11.34
C ALA A 1005 -68.41 -37.83 9.90
N PHE A 1006 -67.79 -38.52 8.94
CA PHE A 1006 -68.19 -38.57 7.53
C PHE A 1006 -69.43 -39.47 7.32
N PRO A 1007 -70.47 -39.01 6.59
CA PRO A 1007 -71.61 -39.84 6.22
C PRO A 1007 -71.19 -40.85 5.15
N LEU A 1008 -71.24 -42.13 5.48
CA LEU A 1008 -70.95 -43.21 4.53
C LEU A 1008 -72.06 -43.32 3.47
N GLU A 1009 -71.70 -43.12 2.21
CA GLU A 1009 -72.62 -43.37 1.08
C GLU A 1009 -72.71 -44.87 0.73
N VAL A 1010 -73.80 -45.27 0.06
CA VAL A 1010 -74.02 -46.66 -0.44
C VAL A 1010 -72.79 -47.18 -1.19
N ALA A 1011 -72.16 -46.36 -2.01
CA ALA A 1011 -70.99 -46.69 -2.81
C ALA A 1011 -69.79 -47.22 -1.97
N HIS A 1012 -69.63 -46.79 -0.72
CA HIS A 1012 -68.56 -47.29 0.16
C HIS A 1012 -68.84 -48.72 0.63
N TYR A 1013 -70.10 -49.02 0.95
CA TYR A 1013 -70.53 -50.38 1.28
C TYR A 1013 -70.50 -51.29 0.05
N GLU A 1014 -70.91 -50.78 -1.12
CA GLU A 1014 -70.83 -51.51 -2.39
C GLU A 1014 -69.40 -51.87 -2.75
N ALA A 1015 -68.46 -50.92 -2.74
CA ALA A 1015 -67.05 -51.18 -2.99
C ALA A 1015 -66.48 -52.20 -1.98
N ALA A 1016 -66.78 -52.07 -0.69
CA ALA A 1016 -66.35 -53.04 0.33
C ALA A 1016 -66.92 -54.45 0.08
N MET A 1017 -68.20 -54.55 -0.30
CA MET A 1017 -68.88 -55.82 -0.60
C MET A 1017 -68.42 -56.43 -1.94
N GLU A 1018 -68.01 -55.59 -2.89
CA GLU A 1018 -67.40 -55.96 -4.17
C GLU A 1018 -66.00 -56.54 -3.97
N TYR A 1019 -65.11 -55.87 -3.22
CA TYR A 1019 -63.81 -56.45 -2.82
C TYR A 1019 -63.97 -57.76 -2.03
N CYS A 1020 -64.99 -57.84 -1.16
CA CYS A 1020 -65.34 -59.10 -0.48
C CYS A 1020 -65.77 -60.21 -1.46
N ALA A 1021 -66.40 -59.87 -2.58
CA ALA A 1021 -66.89 -60.83 -3.57
C ALA A 1021 -65.85 -61.16 -4.67
N GLU A 1022 -64.86 -60.31 -4.93
CA GLU A 1022 -63.69 -60.63 -5.78
C GLU A 1022 -62.55 -61.33 -5.02
N SER A 1023 -62.70 -61.50 -3.70
CA SER A 1023 -61.80 -62.24 -2.80
C SER A 1023 -61.35 -63.63 -3.29
N ARG A 1024 -60.07 -63.95 -3.08
CA ARG A 1024 -59.50 -65.31 -3.27
C ARG A 1024 -59.99 -66.33 -2.24
N ASP A 1025 -60.50 -65.91 -1.08
CA ASP A 1025 -61.27 -66.76 -0.17
C ASP A 1025 -62.75 -66.38 -0.30
N GLU A 1026 -63.43 -67.05 -1.24
CA GLU A 1026 -64.85 -66.88 -1.57
C GLU A 1026 -65.77 -67.01 -0.35
N LEU A 1027 -65.36 -67.77 0.68
CA LEU A 1027 -66.17 -68.08 1.86
C LEU A 1027 -66.00 -67.02 2.95
N ALA A 1028 -64.76 -66.60 3.22
CA ALA A 1028 -64.50 -65.49 4.13
C ALA A 1028 -65.09 -64.19 3.58
N GLY A 1029 -64.90 -63.94 2.29
CA GLY A 1029 -65.47 -62.82 1.56
C GLY A 1029 -67.01 -62.79 1.58
N ALA A 1030 -67.67 -63.90 1.28
CA ALA A 1030 -69.14 -63.97 1.35
C ALA A 1030 -69.70 -63.73 2.77
N VAL A 1031 -68.99 -64.18 3.83
CA VAL A 1031 -69.39 -63.86 5.22
C VAL A 1031 -69.17 -62.39 5.55
N ALA A 1032 -68.07 -61.79 5.07
CA ALA A 1032 -67.80 -60.37 5.25
C ALA A 1032 -68.83 -59.49 4.53
N SER A 1033 -69.17 -59.82 3.28
CA SER A 1033 -70.20 -59.11 2.49
C SER A 1033 -71.58 -59.15 3.17
N LEU A 1034 -72.01 -60.30 3.72
CA LEU A 1034 -73.25 -60.38 4.49
C LEU A 1034 -73.23 -59.56 5.79
N LYS A 1035 -72.07 -59.47 6.47
CA LYS A 1035 -71.91 -58.61 7.67
C LYS A 1035 -71.90 -57.12 7.31
N LEU A 1036 -71.25 -56.73 6.21
CA LEU A 1036 -71.26 -55.36 5.69
C LEU A 1036 -72.67 -54.91 5.30
N PHE A 1037 -73.47 -55.81 4.71
CA PHE A 1037 -74.88 -55.56 4.44
C PHE A 1037 -75.76 -55.50 5.71
N GLU A 1038 -75.49 -56.35 6.71
CA GLU A 1038 -76.15 -56.25 8.02
C GLU A 1038 -75.87 -54.89 8.68
N LEU A 1039 -74.64 -54.38 8.56
CA LEU A 1039 -74.25 -53.04 9.01
C LEU A 1039 -74.93 -51.92 8.19
N LEU A 1040 -74.95 -52.00 6.85
CA LEU A 1040 -75.68 -51.03 6.02
C LEU A 1040 -77.16 -50.93 6.44
N ARG A 1041 -77.78 -52.08 6.74
CA ARG A 1041 -79.19 -52.16 7.17
C ARG A 1041 -79.42 -51.58 8.57
N THR A 1042 -78.43 -51.58 9.47
CA THR A 1042 -78.56 -51.00 10.82
C THR A 1042 -78.10 -49.54 10.93
N HIS A 1043 -77.21 -49.06 10.07
CA HIS A 1043 -76.56 -47.74 10.18
C HIS A 1043 -77.39 -46.54 9.66
N GLY A 1044 -78.73 -46.62 9.71
CA GLY A 1044 -79.61 -45.45 9.55
C GLY A 1044 -80.07 -45.13 8.12
N PHE A 1045 -80.95 -45.99 7.57
CA PHE A 1045 -81.79 -45.72 6.39
C PHE A 1045 -81.08 -45.24 5.10
N ILE A 1046 -79.81 -45.60 4.92
CA ILE A 1046 -79.13 -45.45 3.64
C ILE A 1046 -79.75 -46.48 2.67
N ARG A 1047 -80.57 -46.02 1.70
CA ARG A 1047 -81.30 -46.89 0.77
C ARG A 1047 -80.33 -47.78 -0.02
N PRO A 1048 -80.34 -49.13 0.15
CA PRO A 1048 -79.47 -50.01 -0.63
C PRO A 1048 -79.86 -50.00 -2.11
N SER A 1049 -78.90 -50.18 -3.00
CA SER A 1049 -79.16 -50.27 -4.44
C SER A 1049 -79.51 -51.71 -4.85
N GLY A 1050 -79.99 -51.88 -6.08
CA GLY A 1050 -80.14 -53.20 -6.69
C GLY A 1050 -78.83 -53.98 -6.77
N TYR A 1051 -77.67 -53.30 -6.82
CA TYR A 1051 -76.35 -53.91 -6.84
C TYR A 1051 -75.96 -54.46 -5.46
N THR A 1052 -76.24 -53.70 -4.40
CA THR A 1052 -76.03 -54.15 -3.02
C THR A 1052 -76.83 -55.42 -2.70
N TYR A 1053 -78.09 -55.48 -3.14
CA TYR A 1053 -78.92 -56.69 -3.04
C TYR A 1053 -78.44 -57.85 -3.93
N LEU A 1054 -77.85 -57.58 -5.10
CA LEU A 1054 -77.29 -58.63 -5.97
C LEU A 1054 -76.04 -59.28 -5.35
N LEU A 1055 -75.14 -58.47 -4.77
CA LEU A 1055 -73.92 -58.93 -4.08
C LEU A 1055 -74.25 -59.79 -2.83
N THR A 1056 -75.33 -59.50 -2.11
CA THR A 1056 -75.76 -60.33 -0.96
C THR A 1056 -76.41 -61.63 -1.40
N LEU A 1057 -77.27 -61.62 -2.43
CA LEU A 1057 -77.84 -62.84 -2.99
C LEU A 1057 -76.74 -63.76 -3.56
N GLN A 1058 -75.70 -63.18 -4.17
CA GLN A 1058 -74.50 -63.93 -4.56
C GLN A 1058 -73.75 -64.51 -3.36
N SER A 1059 -73.55 -63.73 -2.29
CA SER A 1059 -72.91 -64.21 -1.07
C SER A 1059 -73.71 -65.34 -0.39
N CYS A 1060 -75.04 -65.26 -0.40
CA CYS A 1060 -75.93 -66.36 0.00
C CYS A 1060 -75.79 -67.59 -0.91
N LEU A 1061 -75.60 -67.41 -2.23
CA LEU A 1061 -75.40 -68.51 -3.17
C LEU A 1061 -74.07 -69.24 -2.91
N ARG A 1062 -72.97 -68.50 -2.73
CA ARG A 1062 -71.63 -69.06 -2.45
C ARG A 1062 -71.55 -69.81 -1.11
N LEU A 1063 -72.35 -69.41 -0.12
CA LEU A 1063 -72.42 -70.06 1.20
C LEU A 1063 -73.42 -71.25 1.26
N GLU A 1064 -73.99 -71.71 0.14
CA GLU A 1064 -75.05 -72.74 0.10
C GLU A 1064 -76.33 -72.34 0.90
N ARG A 1065 -76.62 -71.03 1.05
CA ARG A 1065 -77.76 -70.49 1.85
C ARG A 1065 -78.86 -69.79 1.03
N LEU A 1066 -78.70 -69.65 -0.29
CA LEU A 1066 -79.74 -69.16 -1.19
C LEU A 1066 -80.93 -70.15 -1.20
N GLU A 1067 -80.64 -71.42 -1.49
CA GLU A 1067 -81.59 -72.54 -1.39
C GLU A 1067 -81.00 -73.63 -0.46
N PRO A 1068 -81.60 -73.91 0.70
CA PRO A 1068 -81.04 -74.87 1.65
C PRO A 1068 -81.21 -76.32 1.14
N ALA A 1069 -80.11 -77.05 1.03
CA ALA A 1069 -80.08 -78.42 0.49
C ALA A 1069 -80.86 -79.47 1.32
N ASN A 1070 -81.40 -79.10 2.48
CA ASN A 1070 -82.32 -79.92 3.27
C ASN A 1070 -83.58 -79.11 3.56
N ALA A 1071 -84.75 -79.64 3.19
CA ALA A 1071 -86.03 -78.98 3.47
C ALA A 1071 -86.41 -79.09 4.96
N SER A 1072 -86.17 -78.03 5.71
CA SER A 1072 -86.82 -77.74 7.00
C SER A 1072 -87.49 -76.37 6.94
N ALA A 1073 -88.50 -76.12 7.76
CA ALA A 1073 -89.46 -75.02 7.61
C ALA A 1073 -88.95 -73.61 8.02
N VAL A 1074 -87.66 -73.35 7.82
CA VAL A 1074 -87.02 -72.03 8.09
C VAL A 1074 -86.77 -71.35 6.75
N LYS A 1075 -87.17 -70.08 6.61
CA LYS A 1075 -86.86 -69.28 5.41
C LYS A 1075 -85.35 -69.25 5.16
N SER A 1076 -84.92 -69.40 3.92
CA SER A 1076 -83.51 -69.24 3.57
C SER A 1076 -83.04 -67.80 3.78
N THR A 1077 -81.74 -67.56 3.95
CA THR A 1077 -81.26 -66.17 4.12
C THR A 1077 -81.51 -65.34 2.87
N GLY A 1078 -81.43 -65.96 1.68
CA GLY A 1078 -81.86 -65.33 0.42
C GLY A 1078 -83.36 -65.03 0.36
N GLN A 1079 -84.22 -65.89 0.92
CA GLN A 1079 -85.67 -65.63 0.99
C GLN A 1079 -85.99 -64.46 1.93
N ILE A 1080 -85.30 -64.34 3.06
CA ILE A 1080 -85.49 -63.22 3.98
C ILE A 1080 -85.05 -61.90 3.31
N ILE A 1081 -83.95 -61.91 2.55
CA ILE A 1081 -83.51 -60.74 1.75
C ILE A 1081 -84.52 -60.41 0.64
N LEU A 1082 -85.12 -61.39 -0.05
CA LEU A 1082 -86.14 -61.12 -1.07
C LEU A 1082 -87.49 -60.68 -0.49
N ASP A 1083 -87.85 -61.13 0.72
CA ASP A 1083 -89.01 -60.60 1.44
C ASP A 1083 -88.77 -59.15 1.90
N ASP A 1084 -87.57 -58.82 2.38
CA ASP A 1084 -87.12 -57.45 2.72
C ASP A 1084 -87.17 -56.50 1.50
N VAL A 1085 -86.68 -56.95 0.34
CA VAL A 1085 -86.80 -56.24 -0.96
C VAL A 1085 -88.26 -56.00 -1.36
N ARG A 1086 -89.17 -56.94 -1.06
CA ARG A 1086 -90.60 -56.81 -1.36
C ARG A 1086 -91.30 -55.86 -0.38
N GLU A 1087 -91.01 -55.98 0.91
CA GLU A 1087 -91.59 -55.16 1.98
C GLU A 1087 -91.25 -53.67 1.80
N HIS A 1088 -90.03 -53.36 1.37
CA HIS A 1088 -89.58 -51.99 1.09
C HIS A 1088 -89.76 -51.54 -0.38
N GLY A 1089 -90.37 -52.36 -1.24
CA GLY A 1089 -90.71 -51.99 -2.62
C GLY A 1089 -89.51 -51.79 -3.56
N PHE A 1090 -88.35 -52.39 -3.27
CA PHE A 1090 -87.13 -52.26 -4.10
C PHE A 1090 -87.06 -53.26 -5.27
N GLN A 1091 -88.19 -53.88 -5.60
CA GLN A 1091 -88.27 -54.98 -6.55
C GLN A 1091 -87.74 -54.60 -7.94
N ASP A 1092 -88.17 -53.45 -8.47
CA ASP A 1092 -87.76 -52.98 -9.80
C ASP A 1092 -86.26 -52.68 -9.85
N GLY A 1093 -85.67 -52.14 -8.78
CA GLY A 1093 -84.24 -51.84 -8.72
C GLY A 1093 -83.36 -53.09 -8.79
N VAL A 1094 -83.78 -54.19 -8.14
CA VAL A 1094 -83.08 -55.49 -8.21
C VAL A 1094 -83.25 -56.13 -9.59
N VAL A 1095 -84.42 -55.98 -10.23
CA VAL A 1095 -84.68 -56.51 -11.59
C VAL A 1095 -83.92 -55.71 -12.66
N GLU A 1096 -83.87 -54.37 -12.56
CA GLU A 1096 -83.06 -53.52 -13.42
C GLU A 1096 -81.57 -53.85 -13.29
N GLU A 1097 -81.05 -54.05 -12.08
CA GLU A 1097 -79.63 -54.35 -11.90
C GLU A 1097 -79.27 -55.75 -12.37
N LEU A 1098 -80.13 -56.75 -12.13
CA LEU A 1098 -80.01 -58.05 -12.79
C LEU A 1098 -79.97 -57.91 -14.32
N ALA A 1099 -80.78 -57.04 -14.91
CA ALA A 1099 -80.77 -56.80 -16.35
C ALA A 1099 -79.50 -56.10 -16.85
N LYS A 1100 -79.00 -55.07 -16.15
CA LYS A 1100 -77.73 -54.41 -16.49
C LYS A 1100 -76.55 -55.38 -16.39
N GLN A 1101 -76.46 -56.18 -15.32
CA GLN A 1101 -75.37 -57.13 -15.13
C GLN A 1101 -75.44 -58.30 -16.13
N VAL A 1102 -76.63 -58.78 -16.50
CA VAL A 1102 -76.80 -59.76 -17.58
C VAL A 1102 -76.42 -59.17 -18.95
N THR A 1103 -76.84 -57.94 -19.26
CA THR A 1103 -76.45 -57.24 -20.50
C THR A 1103 -74.92 -57.07 -20.57
N SER A 1104 -74.32 -56.63 -19.48
CA SER A 1104 -72.86 -56.50 -19.33
C SER A 1104 -72.13 -57.85 -19.42
N ALA A 1105 -72.73 -58.96 -18.93
CA ALA A 1105 -72.19 -60.30 -19.11
C ALA A 1105 -72.25 -60.76 -20.59
N ILE A 1106 -73.33 -60.44 -21.31
CA ILE A 1106 -73.47 -60.72 -22.74
C ILE A 1106 -72.46 -59.91 -23.56
N GLU A 1107 -72.29 -58.63 -23.26
CA GLU A 1107 -71.26 -57.79 -23.89
C GLU A 1107 -69.85 -58.32 -23.59
N ARG A 1108 -69.55 -58.71 -22.34
CA ARG A 1108 -68.28 -59.33 -21.96
C ARG A 1108 -68.04 -60.66 -22.68
N VAL A 1109 -69.06 -61.50 -22.88
CA VAL A 1109 -68.95 -62.74 -23.70
C VAL A 1109 -68.73 -62.42 -25.18
N GLN A 1110 -69.43 -61.44 -25.75
CA GLN A 1110 -69.19 -60.98 -27.12
C GLN A 1110 -67.78 -60.39 -27.29
N VAL A 1111 -67.28 -59.63 -26.31
CA VAL A 1111 -65.93 -59.07 -26.29
C VAL A 1111 -64.88 -60.16 -26.12
N LYS A 1112 -65.11 -61.19 -25.28
CA LYS A 1112 -64.22 -62.36 -25.19
C LYS A 1112 -64.17 -63.11 -26.51
N ASN A 1113 -65.31 -63.39 -27.16
CA ASN A 1113 -65.35 -64.01 -28.47
C ASN A 1113 -64.65 -63.15 -29.56
N LYS A 1114 -64.77 -61.82 -29.51
CA LYS A 1114 -64.01 -60.89 -30.39
C LYS A 1114 -62.51 -60.79 -30.05
N LYS A 1115 -62.11 -60.92 -28.78
CA LYS A 1115 -60.70 -60.94 -28.31
C LYS A 1115 -60.00 -62.26 -28.70
N ILE A 1116 -60.67 -63.40 -28.57
CA ILE A 1116 -60.19 -64.73 -28.98
C ILE A 1116 -59.84 -64.75 -30.48
N ILE A 1117 -60.60 -64.02 -31.31
CA ILE A 1117 -60.34 -63.85 -32.76
C ILE A 1117 -59.16 -62.89 -33.06
N ARG A 1118 -58.60 -62.18 -32.06
CA ARG A 1118 -57.64 -61.07 -32.29
C ARG A 1118 -56.33 -61.05 -31.49
N ARG A 1119 -56.13 -61.86 -30.44
CA ARG A 1119 -54.83 -61.90 -29.73
C ARG A 1119 -54.35 -63.31 -29.34
N ILE A 1120 -53.54 -63.87 -30.23
CA ILE A 1120 -52.18 -64.26 -29.80
C ILE A 1120 -51.36 -62.97 -29.83
N ASN A 1121 -51.13 -62.34 -28.68
CA ASN A 1121 -49.96 -61.50 -28.33
C ASN A 1121 -50.22 -60.58 -27.12
N LYS A 1122 -49.17 -60.44 -26.31
CA LYS A 1122 -49.00 -59.56 -25.14
C LYS A 1122 -49.97 -59.77 -23.97
N GLU A 1123 -49.43 -60.45 -22.97
CA GLU A 1123 -49.80 -60.38 -21.55
C GLU A 1123 -49.65 -58.95 -21.02
N GLY A 1124 -50.24 -58.70 -19.85
CA GLY A 1124 -50.52 -57.38 -19.30
C GLY A 1124 -51.88 -57.43 -18.61
N GLU A 1125 -51.91 -58.10 -17.46
CA GLU A 1125 -53.13 -58.52 -16.79
C GLU A 1125 -53.84 -57.35 -16.11
N SER A 1126 -54.69 -56.64 -16.85
CA SER A 1126 -55.85 -55.99 -16.22
C SER A 1126 -56.76 -57.10 -15.69
N THR A 1127 -56.98 -57.13 -14.37
CA THR A 1127 -57.92 -58.05 -13.74
C THR A 1127 -59.29 -57.95 -14.41
N ASP A 1128 -59.82 -59.10 -14.81
CA ASP A 1128 -61.04 -59.21 -15.63
C ASP A 1128 -62.26 -59.17 -14.68
N SER A 1129 -62.42 -58.07 -13.94
CA SER A 1129 -63.39 -57.89 -12.85
C SER A 1129 -64.83 -58.00 -13.35
N SER A 1130 -65.39 -59.18 -13.11
CA SER A 1130 -66.81 -59.47 -13.18
C SER A 1130 -67.16 -60.27 -11.94
N VAL A 1131 -67.63 -59.58 -10.90
CA VAL A 1131 -67.94 -60.16 -9.59
C VAL A 1131 -68.80 -61.42 -9.69
N LEU A 1132 -69.77 -61.42 -10.62
CA LEU A 1132 -70.68 -62.54 -10.88
C LEU A 1132 -70.35 -63.28 -12.18
N SER A 1133 -70.29 -64.61 -12.10
CA SER A 1133 -70.28 -65.49 -13.26
C SER A 1133 -71.67 -65.61 -13.91
N ALA A 1134 -71.72 -66.01 -15.19
CA ALA A 1134 -72.98 -66.25 -15.89
C ALA A 1134 -73.86 -67.32 -15.21
N GLU A 1135 -73.25 -68.33 -14.58
CA GLU A 1135 -73.98 -69.35 -13.83
C GLU A 1135 -74.56 -68.80 -12.52
N GLU A 1136 -73.83 -67.96 -11.79
CA GLU A 1136 -74.36 -67.27 -10.60
C GLU A 1136 -75.53 -66.34 -10.96
N LEU A 1137 -75.38 -65.50 -11.99
CA LEU A 1137 -76.45 -64.61 -12.48
C LEU A 1137 -77.72 -65.40 -12.84
N ALA A 1138 -77.58 -66.50 -13.57
CA ALA A 1138 -78.72 -67.34 -13.95
C ALA A 1138 -79.39 -68.03 -12.74
N ARG A 1139 -78.61 -68.48 -11.74
CA ARG A 1139 -79.15 -69.06 -10.51
C ARG A 1139 -79.88 -68.02 -9.66
N ILE A 1140 -79.30 -66.82 -9.49
CA ILE A 1140 -79.92 -65.73 -8.73
C ILE A 1140 -81.22 -65.27 -9.44
N ALA A 1141 -81.19 -65.12 -10.77
CA ALA A 1141 -82.38 -64.77 -11.54
C ALA A 1141 -83.51 -65.80 -11.41
N LEU A 1142 -83.21 -67.11 -11.54
CA LEU A 1142 -84.18 -68.18 -11.31
C LEU A 1142 -84.71 -68.20 -9.88
N PHE A 1143 -83.86 -67.96 -8.87
CA PHE A 1143 -84.26 -67.86 -7.47
C PHE A 1143 -85.19 -66.67 -7.20
N CYS A 1144 -84.85 -65.49 -7.72
CA CYS A 1144 -85.71 -64.30 -7.67
C CYS A 1144 -87.07 -64.59 -8.32
N HIS A 1145 -87.10 -65.23 -9.49
CA HIS A 1145 -88.34 -65.63 -10.15
C HIS A 1145 -89.18 -66.58 -9.29
N ARG A 1146 -88.59 -67.69 -8.82
CA ARG A 1146 -89.22 -68.68 -7.91
C ARG A 1146 -89.83 -68.02 -6.67
N HIS A 1147 -89.24 -66.92 -6.18
CA HIS A 1147 -89.72 -66.15 -5.04
C HIS A 1147 -90.45 -64.84 -5.40
N GLY A 1148 -91.13 -64.83 -6.55
CA GLY A 1148 -92.17 -63.83 -6.85
C GLY A 1148 -91.65 -62.49 -7.36
N MET A 1149 -90.39 -62.41 -7.79
CA MET A 1149 -89.87 -61.23 -8.49
C MET A 1149 -90.26 -61.29 -9.99
N PRO A 1150 -90.78 -60.21 -10.58
CA PRO A 1150 -91.16 -60.21 -11.99
C PRO A 1150 -89.91 -60.25 -12.88
N MET A 1151 -89.73 -61.34 -13.62
CA MET A 1151 -88.74 -61.40 -14.70
C MET A 1151 -89.38 -60.96 -16.01
N THR A 1152 -88.73 -60.03 -16.72
CA THR A 1152 -89.17 -59.66 -18.08
C THR A 1152 -88.78 -60.74 -19.09
N THR A 1153 -89.59 -60.89 -20.15
CA THR A 1153 -89.25 -61.78 -21.28
C THR A 1153 -87.94 -61.36 -21.96
N ALA A 1154 -87.59 -60.07 -21.94
CA ALA A 1154 -86.28 -59.58 -22.37
C ALA A 1154 -85.15 -60.21 -21.54
N LEU A 1155 -85.19 -60.07 -20.21
CA LEU A 1155 -84.16 -60.60 -19.30
C LEU A 1155 -83.95 -62.11 -19.44
N VAL A 1156 -85.03 -62.89 -19.62
CA VAL A 1156 -84.92 -64.35 -19.82
C VAL A 1156 -84.36 -64.68 -21.20
N ASN A 1157 -84.73 -63.95 -22.26
CA ASN A 1157 -84.10 -64.10 -23.58
C ASN A 1157 -82.61 -63.73 -23.54
N ASP A 1158 -82.23 -62.72 -22.76
CA ASP A 1158 -80.85 -62.29 -22.59
C ASP A 1158 -80.01 -63.32 -21.81
N LEU A 1159 -80.52 -63.85 -20.68
CA LEU A 1159 -79.90 -64.99 -19.99
C LEU A 1159 -79.74 -66.21 -20.92
N LEU A 1160 -80.72 -66.49 -21.80
CA LEU A 1160 -80.63 -67.58 -22.77
C LEU A 1160 -79.59 -67.33 -23.88
N LYS A 1161 -79.16 -66.09 -24.15
CA LYS A 1161 -78.00 -65.81 -25.04
C LYS A 1161 -76.69 -66.32 -24.44
N LEU A 1162 -76.62 -66.50 -23.12
CA LEU A 1162 -75.46 -67.05 -22.40
C LEU A 1162 -75.42 -68.59 -22.38
N HIS A 1163 -76.32 -69.27 -23.10
CA HIS A 1163 -76.52 -70.73 -23.11
C HIS A 1163 -75.23 -71.59 -23.08
N GLN A 1164 -74.17 -71.20 -23.81
CA GLN A 1164 -72.92 -71.97 -23.90
C GLN A 1164 -72.10 -71.99 -22.59
N HIS A 1165 -72.41 -71.10 -21.65
CA HIS A 1165 -71.75 -70.96 -20.35
C HIS A 1165 -72.66 -71.36 -19.18
N LEU A 1166 -73.85 -71.92 -19.46
CA LEU A 1166 -74.82 -72.35 -18.46
C LEU A 1166 -74.92 -73.89 -18.42
N PRO A 1167 -75.00 -74.51 -17.22
CA PRO A 1167 -75.37 -75.91 -17.10
C PRO A 1167 -76.71 -76.19 -17.79
N THR A 1168 -76.82 -77.34 -18.45
CA THR A 1168 -78.02 -77.72 -19.23
C THR A 1168 -79.31 -77.70 -18.42
N VAL A 1169 -79.25 -78.03 -17.13
CA VAL A 1169 -80.40 -77.93 -16.20
C VAL A 1169 -80.89 -76.49 -16.10
N ILE A 1170 -80.00 -75.53 -15.88
CA ILE A 1170 -80.32 -74.10 -15.74
C ILE A 1170 -80.81 -73.54 -17.09
N SER A 1171 -80.20 -73.93 -18.21
CA SER A 1171 -80.66 -73.54 -19.54
C SER A 1171 -82.06 -74.08 -19.86
N ASN A 1172 -82.40 -75.29 -19.38
CA ASN A 1172 -83.72 -75.89 -19.54
C ASN A 1172 -84.77 -75.21 -18.65
N GLU A 1173 -84.41 -74.86 -17.40
CA GLU A 1173 -85.29 -74.09 -16.52
C GLU A 1173 -85.57 -72.68 -17.06
N LEU A 1174 -84.55 -71.96 -17.56
CA LEU A 1174 -84.73 -70.67 -18.22
C LEU A 1174 -85.60 -70.79 -19.49
N ALA A 1175 -85.44 -71.87 -20.26
CA ALA A 1175 -86.30 -72.12 -21.43
C ALA A 1175 -87.76 -72.47 -21.05
N PHE A 1176 -87.98 -73.09 -19.88
CA PHE A 1176 -89.31 -73.33 -19.33
C PHE A 1176 -89.93 -72.02 -18.81
N VAL A 1177 -89.20 -71.22 -18.02
CA VAL A 1177 -89.64 -69.90 -17.55
C VAL A 1177 -89.95 -68.98 -18.73
N LYS A 1178 -89.14 -69.03 -19.81
CA LYS A 1178 -89.44 -68.32 -21.06
C LYS A 1178 -90.84 -68.67 -21.59
N ARG A 1179 -91.16 -69.97 -21.73
CA ARG A 1179 -92.50 -70.40 -22.18
C ARG A 1179 -93.59 -69.96 -21.22
N SER A 1180 -93.39 -70.10 -19.91
CA SER A 1180 -94.34 -69.63 -18.89
C SER A 1180 -94.69 -68.14 -19.04
N LEU A 1181 -93.68 -67.31 -19.35
CA LEU A 1181 -93.87 -65.87 -19.58
C LEU A 1181 -94.48 -65.56 -20.96
N GLU A 1182 -94.13 -66.31 -22.01
CA GLU A 1182 -94.74 -66.19 -23.35
C GLU A 1182 -96.20 -66.68 -23.38
N GLU A 1183 -96.56 -67.65 -22.54
CA GLU A 1183 -97.91 -68.19 -22.35
C GLU A 1183 -98.73 -67.39 -21.30
N GLY A 1184 -98.13 -66.36 -20.67
CA GLY A 1184 -98.80 -65.49 -19.70
C GLY A 1184 -99.10 -66.12 -18.33
N LEU A 1185 -98.51 -67.28 -18.02
CA LEU A 1185 -98.77 -68.08 -16.82
C LEU A 1185 -98.11 -67.53 -15.54
N GLY A 1186 -97.30 -66.47 -15.66
CA GLY A 1186 -96.63 -65.83 -14.53
C GLY A 1186 -95.45 -66.65 -14.00
N VAL A 1187 -95.30 -66.67 -12.67
CA VAL A 1187 -94.21 -67.39 -11.97
C VAL A 1187 -94.54 -68.87 -11.87
N VAL A 1188 -93.81 -69.71 -12.61
CA VAL A 1188 -93.97 -71.17 -12.61
C VAL A 1188 -92.61 -71.87 -12.60
N ALA A 1189 -92.43 -72.82 -11.69
CA ALA A 1189 -91.22 -73.64 -11.60
C ALA A 1189 -91.30 -74.90 -12.49
N ALA A 1190 -90.17 -75.32 -13.06
CA ALA A 1190 -90.11 -76.46 -13.97
C ALA A 1190 -90.31 -77.81 -13.24
N PRO A 1191 -91.08 -78.76 -13.80
CA PRO A 1191 -91.33 -80.05 -13.18
C PRO A 1191 -90.14 -81.01 -13.33
N GLY A 1192 -89.43 -81.31 -12.21
CA GLY A 1192 -88.40 -82.36 -12.19
C GLY A 1192 -87.38 -82.32 -11.05
N SER A 1193 -87.38 -81.30 -10.19
CA SER A 1193 -86.33 -81.03 -9.20
C SER A 1193 -86.45 -81.79 -7.87
N SER A 1194 -86.52 -83.14 -7.88
CA SER A 1194 -86.51 -83.91 -6.61
C SER A 1194 -85.79 -85.28 -6.62
N ILE A 1195 -84.98 -85.45 -5.58
CA ILE A 1195 -84.04 -86.52 -5.21
C ILE A 1195 -84.67 -87.92 -5.06
N PRO A 1196 -83.93 -89.00 -5.38
CA PRO A 1196 -83.95 -90.24 -4.59
C PRO A 1196 -82.58 -90.60 -3.99
N SER A 1197 -82.57 -91.30 -2.84
CA SER A 1197 -81.37 -91.56 -2.01
C SER A 1197 -81.08 -93.05 -1.77
N LYS A 1198 -79.83 -93.40 -1.41
CA LYS A 1198 -79.46 -94.62 -0.65
C LYS A 1198 -78.01 -94.55 -0.09
N ARG A 1199 -77.75 -95.28 1.01
CA ARG A 1199 -76.48 -95.34 1.78
C ARG A 1199 -75.97 -96.78 1.92
N VAL A 1200 -74.65 -97.02 1.74
CA VAL A 1200 -73.79 -98.07 2.41
C VAL A 1200 -72.30 -97.60 2.28
N VAL A 1201 -71.30 -98.08 3.04
CA VAL A 1201 -70.89 -97.68 4.41
C VAL A 1201 -69.48 -98.28 4.77
N LYS A 1202 -68.48 -97.43 5.09
CA LYS A 1202 -67.16 -97.73 5.77
C LYS A 1202 -66.19 -98.68 4.99
N THR A 1203 -64.88 -98.86 5.26
CA THR A 1203 -63.90 -98.55 6.37
C THR A 1203 -62.56 -97.97 5.83
N LYS A 1204 -61.80 -97.07 6.51
CA LYS A 1204 -60.64 -97.28 7.46
C LYS A 1204 -59.63 -98.38 7.02
N LYS A 1205 -58.28 -98.30 7.15
CA LYS A 1205 -57.25 -97.48 7.87
C LYS A 1205 -55.83 -97.71 7.18
N THR A 1206 -54.63 -97.18 7.48
CA THR A 1206 -54.00 -95.82 7.73
C THR A 1206 -52.45 -95.92 7.89
N VAL A 1207 -51.65 -94.95 7.37
CA VAL A 1207 -50.29 -94.48 7.87
C VAL A 1207 -49.09 -95.46 7.62
N THR A 1208 -47.85 -95.10 7.16
CA THR A 1208 -46.81 -94.11 7.60
C THR A 1208 -45.81 -93.54 6.53
N SER A 1209 -45.42 -92.25 6.68
CA SER A 1209 -44.06 -91.62 6.62
C SER A 1209 -43.03 -91.70 5.46
N LYS A 1210 -42.48 -90.51 5.08
CA LYS A 1210 -41.06 -90.12 4.75
C LYS A 1210 -40.31 -90.88 3.61
N THR A 1211 -39.40 -90.32 2.76
CA THR A 1211 -38.55 -89.09 2.81
C THR A 1211 -37.97 -88.70 1.41
N LYS A 1212 -37.55 -87.43 1.22
CA LYS A 1212 -36.50 -86.87 0.29
C LYS A 1212 -36.28 -87.49 -1.13
N ARG A 1213 -36.57 -86.74 -2.21
CA ARG A 1213 -35.59 -86.13 -3.16
C ARG A 1213 -36.27 -85.31 -4.31
N VAL A 1214 -35.44 -84.70 -5.17
CA VAL A 1214 -35.65 -83.68 -6.22
C VAL A 1214 -35.07 -84.24 -7.56
N PRO A 1215 -35.40 -83.82 -8.83
CA PRO A 1215 -36.26 -82.74 -9.36
C PRO A 1215 -37.28 -83.13 -10.48
N ALA A 1216 -37.93 -82.11 -11.07
CA ALA A 1216 -38.29 -81.93 -12.51
C ALA A 1216 -39.50 -82.63 -13.18
N SER A 1217 -40.32 -81.78 -13.83
CA SER A 1217 -41.12 -81.95 -15.08
C SER A 1217 -41.86 -83.26 -15.38
N PHE A 1218 -43.20 -83.23 -15.38
CA PHE A 1218 -44.06 -83.16 -16.59
C PHE A 1218 -45.56 -83.14 -16.18
N ALA A 1219 -46.45 -82.62 -17.03
CA ALA A 1219 -47.91 -82.70 -16.86
C ALA A 1219 -48.49 -83.77 -17.80
N PRO A 1220 -49.61 -84.44 -17.42
CA PRO A 1220 -50.88 -84.09 -18.06
C PRO A 1220 -52.11 -84.11 -17.12
N LYS A 1221 -53.29 -83.82 -17.68
CA LYS A 1221 -54.56 -83.58 -16.98
C LYS A 1221 -55.33 -84.86 -16.60
N SER A 1222 -55.84 -84.92 -15.38
CA SER A 1222 -57.19 -85.43 -15.06
C SER A 1222 -57.58 -84.99 -13.64
N GLY A 1223 -58.87 -84.69 -13.39
CA GLY A 1223 -59.32 -84.07 -12.13
C GLY A 1223 -60.22 -84.97 -11.28
N LEU A 1224 -60.28 -84.69 -9.97
CA LEU A 1224 -61.34 -85.14 -9.06
C LEU A 1224 -61.39 -84.25 -7.80
N ARG A 1225 -62.54 -84.22 -7.13
CA ARG A 1225 -62.96 -83.27 -6.08
C ARG A 1225 -61.94 -83.04 -4.94
N ARG A 1226 -61.69 -81.77 -4.58
CA ARG A 1226 -61.04 -81.39 -3.30
C ARG A 1226 -62.02 -81.55 -2.11
N PRO A 1227 -61.53 -81.79 -0.88
CA PRO A 1227 -62.36 -81.88 0.33
C PRO A 1227 -62.72 -80.49 0.90
N ARG A 1228 -63.87 -80.40 1.58
CA ARG A 1228 -64.30 -79.18 2.31
C ARG A 1228 -63.35 -78.86 3.48
N SER A 1229 -63.04 -77.59 3.67
CA SER A 1229 -62.09 -77.07 4.66
C SER A 1229 -62.72 -76.83 6.05
N LYS A 1230 -61.88 -76.67 7.08
CA LYS A 1230 -62.33 -76.17 8.39
C LYS A 1230 -62.81 -74.70 8.34
N SER A 1231 -62.32 -73.89 7.40
CA SER A 1231 -62.81 -72.52 7.22
C SER A 1231 -64.29 -72.50 6.82
N TYR A 1232 -64.78 -73.49 6.07
CA TYR A 1232 -66.20 -73.64 5.75
C TYR A 1232 -67.08 -73.74 7.01
N GLU A 1233 -66.70 -74.57 7.99
CA GLU A 1233 -67.45 -74.72 9.26
C GLU A 1233 -67.34 -73.50 10.19
N ALA A 1234 -66.32 -72.65 10.02
CA ALA A 1234 -66.18 -71.40 10.76
C ALA A 1234 -67.03 -70.29 10.11
N ALA A 1235 -66.94 -70.14 8.79
CA ALA A 1235 -67.72 -69.20 7.99
C ALA A 1235 -69.23 -69.44 8.17
N VAL A 1236 -69.68 -70.70 8.07
CA VAL A 1236 -71.10 -71.05 8.25
C VAL A 1236 -71.60 -70.77 9.67
N ARG A 1237 -70.77 -70.92 10.71
CA ARG A 1237 -71.13 -70.52 12.09
C ARG A 1237 -71.22 -69.00 12.26
N ALA A 1238 -70.24 -68.25 11.75
CA ALA A 1238 -70.27 -66.79 11.80
C ALA A 1238 -71.49 -66.19 11.08
N ALA A 1239 -72.03 -66.89 10.08
CA ALA A 1239 -73.26 -66.50 9.39
C ALA A 1239 -74.56 -66.97 10.08
N THR A 1240 -74.51 -67.77 11.16
CA THR A 1240 -75.71 -68.18 11.93
C THR A 1240 -76.08 -67.26 13.10
N ASP A 1241 -75.17 -66.39 13.55
CA ASP A 1241 -75.45 -65.47 14.68
C ASP A 1241 -76.24 -64.20 14.28
N ALA A 1242 -76.27 -63.87 12.99
CA ALA A 1242 -77.02 -62.73 12.44
C ALA A 1242 -78.53 -62.92 12.58
N ARG A 1243 -79.22 -61.98 13.24
CA ARG A 1243 -80.63 -62.11 13.66
C ARG A 1243 -81.62 -61.66 12.58
N TRP A 1244 -81.66 -62.43 11.50
CA TRP A 1244 -82.62 -62.25 10.39
C TRP A 1244 -84.05 -62.64 10.81
N GLY A 1245 -84.79 -61.73 11.45
CA GLY A 1245 -86.21 -61.99 11.79
C GLY A 1245 -86.85 -61.15 12.91
N VAL A 1246 -86.40 -59.91 13.17
CA VAL A 1246 -87.11 -58.97 14.04
C VAL A 1246 -87.75 -57.90 13.18
N VAL A 1247 -89.07 -57.76 13.29
CA VAL A 1247 -89.84 -56.68 12.65
C VAL A 1247 -89.51 -55.36 13.38
N LEU A 1248 -89.21 -54.31 12.63
CA LEU A 1248 -89.12 -52.96 13.16
C LEU A 1248 -90.53 -52.38 13.28
N GLU A 1249 -90.94 -51.97 14.48
CA GLU A 1249 -92.19 -51.22 14.64
C GLU A 1249 -92.05 -49.84 13.99
N PRO A 1250 -93.07 -49.33 13.27
CA PRO A 1250 -93.00 -48.01 12.66
C PRO A 1250 -93.04 -46.94 13.75
N ILE A 1251 -91.98 -46.12 13.84
CA ILE A 1251 -91.97 -44.94 14.70
C ILE A 1251 -93.00 -43.95 14.13
N ALA A 1252 -94.15 -43.87 14.79
CA ALA A 1252 -95.20 -42.90 14.45
C ALA A 1252 -94.75 -41.49 14.84
N THR A 1253 -94.79 -40.56 13.89
CA THR A 1253 -94.55 -39.14 14.14
C THR A 1253 -95.76 -38.50 14.83
N ASP A 1254 -95.63 -38.08 16.09
CA ASP A 1254 -95.84 -36.66 16.44
C ASP A 1254 -95.53 -36.31 17.92
N LYS A 1255 -94.92 -35.13 18.08
CA LYS A 1255 -94.84 -34.23 19.27
C LYS A 1255 -93.76 -34.47 20.33
N ASP A 1256 -93.21 -33.30 20.71
CA ASP A 1256 -92.23 -32.93 21.74
C ASP A 1256 -90.86 -33.65 21.75
#